data_AF-A0A7K2MBY5-F1
#
_entry.id   AF-A0A7K2MBY5-F1
#
_cell.length_a   1.000
_cell.length_b   1.000
_cell.length_c   1.000
_cell.angle_alpha   90.00
_cell.angle_beta   90.00
_cell.angle_gamma   90.00
#
_symmetry.space_group_name_H-M   'P 1'
#
loop_
_entity.id
_entity.type
_entity.pdbx_description
1 polymer ?
#
loop_
_entity_poly.entity_id
_entity_poly.type
_entity_poly.pdbx_seq_one_letter_code
_entity_poly.pdbx_strand_id
1 'polypeptide(L)'
;MTAASSPKARATSAVEPPRTGALVLPEPLVGLCRADQYERQKKFWQELTQQWRAEVAASLEQVRAKIEKQNAANRELRDNVLSVMQAAPDLRELSVADVMVLKNQWADTVDAARVGVRDATDRRWRCTVDPGHGSWMAPPKDRSRTDRPSMCPKCSGAAPRPGERPALERSVAAISALAAELHPDSGAPEEISYGSNKPVTWWHQVPAVRPSTGEWYWATHIWKQPTKSRTGRRSRNGKAAGINGCPVCNSDQADASNSLAAWYPELAEQWVHGPVGRNAHNTPVGSKIEVTWRCTSSQGEHEDWLAPPNRRTAKALRSGCLKCSKNVSAKALALYHELRTHLPALELEAPIPLDPVPGKRYRGVRVDMWEEALQLVVEFDGWKTHGPESWRDRAADDRLKTERLAAAGQTVIRVREDLDPVGPHDVVVGSGWSAWKVAAAVLLRVHQLGLHPLPGLASYMEHGTDTAAADVEKALLGMPYQPRRFPKAPKAAAVPRQLKATEPHADSWLTPVGPPYPNPKKRAGSLRDYQCKCKTVVTGLPQADVTRGNTKSCGCRQDASRAFPRGRADRELTQAARQWARKTGIEVRENGPLDARVLASYQLHAVDMASFLGDDNLIPEGAVRGWADDEEIALGARGRLPRHTWLGYAASVLAQLAKAPDEDA
;
A
#
# COMPACT_ATOMS: atom_id res chain seq x y z
N MET A 1 -17.33 -54.92 15.68
CA MET A 1 -18.61 -54.54 15.05
C MET A 1 -18.65 -53.03 14.92
N THR A 2 -18.26 -52.50 13.77
CA THR A 2 -18.54 -51.12 13.36
C THR A 2 -18.67 -51.15 11.84
N ALA A 3 -19.89 -50.89 11.38
CA ALA A 3 -20.31 -51.09 10.00
C ALA A 3 -19.68 -50.03 9.07
N ALA A 4 -18.91 -50.49 8.09
CA ALA A 4 -18.55 -49.71 6.92
C ALA A 4 -19.77 -49.61 6.01
N SER A 5 -20.38 -48.42 5.92
CA SER A 5 -21.40 -48.14 4.92
C SER A 5 -20.72 -47.73 3.62
N SER A 6 -20.67 -48.63 2.65
CA SER A 6 -20.25 -48.32 1.28
C SER A 6 -21.20 -47.30 0.65
N PRO A 7 -20.72 -46.20 0.04
CA PRO A 7 -21.58 -45.33 -0.73
C PRO A 7 -22.01 -46.05 -2.00
N LYS A 8 -23.33 -46.12 -2.22
CA LYS A 8 -23.92 -46.58 -3.48
C LYS A 8 -23.40 -45.71 -4.62
N ALA A 9 -22.63 -46.31 -5.52
CA ALA A 9 -22.28 -45.73 -6.81
C ALA A 9 -23.55 -45.53 -7.64
N ARG A 10 -24.03 -44.29 -7.72
CA ARG A 10 -25.04 -43.90 -8.69
C ARG A 10 -24.28 -43.55 -9.97
N ALA A 11 -24.41 -44.38 -11.00
CA ALA A 11 -23.89 -44.10 -12.33
C ALA A 11 -24.60 -42.85 -12.89
N THR A 12 -24.03 -41.67 -12.67
CA THR A 12 -24.35 -40.47 -13.44
C THR A 12 -23.57 -40.54 -14.73
N SER A 13 -24.26 -40.55 -15.87
CA SER A 13 -23.68 -40.11 -17.13
C SER A 13 -22.94 -38.80 -16.84
N ALA A 14 -21.62 -38.82 -16.91
CA ALA A 14 -20.78 -37.71 -16.50
C ALA A 14 -20.90 -36.62 -17.56
N VAL A 15 -21.88 -35.73 -17.40
CA VAL A 15 -21.98 -34.52 -18.20
C VAL A 15 -20.67 -33.77 -18.03
N GLU A 16 -19.91 -33.59 -19.11
CA GLU A 16 -18.67 -32.81 -19.07
C GLU A 16 -19.00 -31.31 -19.03
N PRO A 17 -18.25 -30.51 -18.26
CA PRO A 17 -18.41 -29.06 -18.24
C PRO A 17 -18.16 -28.46 -19.63
N PRO A 18 -18.91 -27.42 -20.02
CA PRO A 18 -18.76 -26.80 -21.34
C PRO A 18 -17.37 -26.18 -21.47
N ARG A 19 -16.74 -26.36 -22.63
CA ARG A 19 -15.48 -25.68 -22.94
C ARG A 19 -15.76 -24.25 -23.39
N THR A 20 -15.06 -23.32 -22.77
CA THR A 20 -15.05 -21.90 -23.15
C THR A 20 -13.75 -21.60 -23.89
N GLY A 21 -13.86 -21.03 -25.09
CA GLY A 21 -12.72 -20.65 -25.92
C GLY A 21 -12.29 -21.68 -26.96
N ALA A 22 -11.04 -21.57 -27.40
CA ALA A 22 -10.47 -22.38 -28.47
C ALA A 22 -10.40 -23.87 -28.09
N LEU A 23 -10.82 -24.76 -28.98
CA LEU A 23 -10.76 -26.22 -28.76
C LEU A 23 -9.33 -26.74 -28.68
N VAL A 24 -8.38 -26.02 -29.27
CA VAL A 24 -6.94 -26.31 -29.25
C VAL A 24 -6.27 -25.37 -28.26
N LEU A 25 -5.44 -25.94 -27.38
CA LEU A 25 -4.67 -25.17 -26.41
C LEU A 25 -3.58 -24.36 -27.13
N PRO A 26 -3.28 -23.13 -26.67
CA PRO A 26 -2.19 -22.34 -27.23
C PRO A 26 -0.82 -23.00 -27.05
N GLU A 27 0.18 -22.50 -27.76
CA GLU A 27 1.57 -22.89 -27.56
C GLU A 27 2.02 -22.70 -26.09
N PRO A 28 2.81 -23.65 -25.55
CA PRO A 28 3.34 -23.54 -24.18
C PRO A 28 4.14 -22.25 -23.95
N LEU A 29 4.04 -21.73 -22.73
CA LEU A 29 4.73 -20.52 -22.29
C LEU A 29 6.10 -20.83 -21.67
N VAL A 30 6.82 -21.77 -22.27
CA VAL A 30 8.13 -22.25 -21.79
C VAL A 30 9.15 -21.10 -21.82
N GLY A 31 9.97 -21.01 -20.78
CA GLY A 31 11.00 -19.97 -20.65
C GLY A 31 10.48 -18.61 -20.12
N LEU A 32 9.17 -18.41 -19.99
CA LEU A 32 8.63 -17.20 -19.35
C LEU A 32 8.62 -17.33 -17.82
N CYS A 33 8.84 -16.22 -17.11
CA CYS A 33 8.63 -16.17 -15.66
C CYS A 33 7.14 -16.33 -15.30
N ARG A 34 6.83 -16.73 -14.06
CA ARG A 34 5.46 -16.99 -13.60
C ARG A 34 4.58 -15.75 -13.71
N ALA A 35 5.10 -14.55 -13.49
CA ALA A 35 4.30 -13.33 -13.70
C ALA A 35 3.87 -13.13 -15.15
N ASP A 36 4.77 -13.35 -16.12
CA ASP A 36 4.44 -13.22 -17.54
C ASP A 36 3.48 -14.35 -17.99
N GLN A 37 3.68 -15.57 -17.48
CA GLN A 37 2.74 -16.69 -17.68
C GLN A 37 1.34 -16.34 -17.15
N TYR A 38 1.25 -15.81 -15.92
CA TYR A 38 -0.01 -15.45 -15.29
C TYR A 38 -0.73 -14.32 -16.03
N GLU A 39 0.00 -13.28 -16.45
CA GLU A 39 -0.61 -12.18 -17.21
C GLU A 39 -1.11 -12.63 -18.59
N ARG A 40 -0.40 -13.57 -19.27
CA ARG A 40 -0.90 -14.19 -20.50
C ARG A 40 -2.17 -15.00 -20.27
N GLN A 41 -2.20 -15.85 -19.24
CA GLN A 41 -3.42 -16.58 -18.84
C GLN A 41 -4.58 -15.62 -18.56
N LYS A 42 -4.33 -14.57 -17.79
CA LYS A 42 -5.35 -13.59 -17.40
C LYS A 42 -5.89 -12.81 -18.60
N LYS A 43 -5.01 -12.38 -19.52
CA LYS A 43 -5.44 -11.72 -20.76
C LYS A 43 -6.33 -12.64 -21.60
N PHE A 44 -5.93 -13.90 -21.74
CA PHE A 44 -6.71 -14.92 -22.43
C PHE A 44 -8.10 -15.10 -21.78
N TRP A 45 -8.18 -15.21 -20.45
CA TRP A 45 -9.45 -15.28 -19.73
C TRP A 45 -10.32 -14.02 -19.89
N GLN A 46 -9.72 -12.83 -19.97
CA GLN A 46 -10.45 -11.58 -20.19
C GLN A 46 -11.10 -11.54 -21.57
N GLU A 47 -10.38 -11.98 -22.61
CA GLU A 47 -10.89 -12.06 -23.98
C GLU A 47 -12.08 -13.03 -24.07
N LEU A 48 -11.95 -14.23 -23.49
CA LEU A 48 -13.05 -15.20 -23.43
C LEU A 48 -14.25 -14.67 -22.64
N THR A 49 -14.01 -14.05 -21.49
CA THR A 49 -15.07 -13.44 -20.69
C THR A 49 -15.79 -12.33 -21.47
N GLN A 50 -15.07 -11.56 -22.28
CA GLN A 50 -15.64 -10.51 -23.11
C GLN A 50 -16.51 -11.08 -24.24
N GLN A 51 -16.06 -12.14 -24.91
CA GLN A 51 -16.84 -12.86 -25.94
C GLN A 51 -18.14 -13.42 -25.33
N TRP A 52 -18.03 -14.17 -24.24
CA TRP A 52 -19.19 -14.71 -23.52
C TRP A 52 -20.18 -13.61 -23.10
N ARG A 53 -19.69 -12.48 -22.57
CA ARG A 53 -20.55 -11.33 -22.22
C ARG A 53 -21.30 -10.78 -23.42
N ALA A 54 -20.67 -10.72 -24.59
CA ALA A 54 -21.29 -10.24 -25.82
C ALA A 54 -22.41 -11.18 -26.29
N GLU A 55 -22.17 -12.50 -26.25
CA GLU A 55 -23.18 -13.52 -26.60
C GLU A 55 -24.40 -13.46 -25.68
N VAL A 56 -24.18 -13.35 -24.36
CA VAL A 56 -25.27 -13.22 -23.39
C VAL A 56 -26.02 -11.90 -23.60
N ALA A 57 -25.32 -10.80 -23.88
CA ALA A 57 -25.95 -9.50 -24.13
C ALA A 57 -26.83 -9.53 -25.38
N ALA A 58 -26.35 -10.12 -26.49
CA ALA A 58 -27.12 -10.28 -27.72
C ALA A 58 -28.35 -11.17 -27.51
N SER A 59 -28.19 -12.30 -26.82
CA SER A 59 -29.32 -13.19 -26.47
C SER A 59 -30.36 -12.45 -25.62
N LEU A 60 -29.92 -11.68 -24.63
CA LEU A 60 -30.81 -10.90 -23.77
C LEU A 60 -31.57 -9.81 -24.53
N GLU A 61 -30.97 -9.21 -25.55
CA GLU A 61 -31.62 -8.22 -26.41
C GLU A 61 -32.78 -8.84 -27.19
N GLN A 62 -32.55 -10.01 -27.81
CA GLN A 62 -33.59 -10.77 -28.50
C GLN A 62 -34.73 -11.19 -27.56
N VAL A 63 -34.37 -11.69 -26.37
CA VAL A 63 -35.34 -12.08 -25.34
C VAL A 63 -36.16 -10.88 -24.87
N ARG A 64 -35.53 -9.72 -24.64
CA ARG A 64 -36.23 -8.49 -24.25
C ARG A 64 -37.17 -8.00 -25.33
N ALA A 65 -36.76 -8.00 -26.59
CA ALA A 65 -37.63 -7.63 -27.70
C ALA A 65 -38.86 -8.54 -27.79
N LYS A 66 -38.69 -9.86 -27.58
CA LYS A 66 -39.82 -10.81 -27.50
C LYS A 66 -40.76 -10.47 -26.34
N ILE A 67 -40.21 -10.23 -25.15
CA ILE A 67 -41.00 -9.86 -23.96
C ILE A 67 -41.72 -8.52 -24.15
N GLU A 68 -41.09 -7.54 -24.78
CA GLU A 68 -41.69 -6.24 -25.07
C GLU A 68 -42.85 -6.35 -26.06
N LYS A 69 -42.71 -7.16 -27.10
CA LYS A 69 -43.80 -7.48 -28.04
C LYS A 69 -44.97 -8.15 -27.33
N GLN A 70 -44.71 -9.15 -26.48
CA GLN A 70 -45.75 -9.80 -25.67
C GLN A 70 -46.41 -8.81 -24.71
N ASN A 71 -45.64 -7.94 -24.04
CA ASN A 71 -46.17 -6.93 -23.13
C ASN A 71 -47.05 -5.91 -23.86
N ALA A 72 -46.67 -5.49 -25.08
CA ALA A 72 -47.45 -4.58 -25.89
C ALA A 72 -48.79 -5.18 -26.30
N ALA A 73 -48.79 -6.40 -26.85
CA ALA A 73 -50.03 -7.12 -27.17
C ALA A 73 -50.91 -7.32 -25.92
N ASN A 74 -50.31 -7.63 -24.78
CA ASN A 74 -51.03 -7.81 -23.53
C ASN A 74 -51.57 -6.50 -22.92
N ARG A 75 -51.00 -5.33 -23.29
CA ARG A 75 -51.57 -4.02 -22.95
C ARG A 75 -52.79 -3.72 -23.82
N GLU A 76 -52.68 -3.94 -25.12
CA GLU A 76 -53.80 -3.74 -26.06
C GLU A 76 -55.03 -4.59 -25.68
N LEU A 77 -54.83 -5.88 -25.36
CA LEU A 77 -55.91 -6.73 -24.87
C LEU A 77 -56.53 -6.22 -23.57
N ARG A 78 -55.72 -5.63 -22.68
CA ARG A 78 -56.22 -5.03 -21.43
C ARG A 78 -57.04 -3.78 -21.70
N ASP A 79 -56.56 -2.90 -22.57
CA ASP A 79 -57.22 -1.65 -22.90
C ASP A 79 -58.58 -1.91 -23.58
N ASN A 80 -58.65 -2.95 -24.44
CA ASN A 80 -59.90 -3.41 -25.03
C ASN A 80 -60.92 -3.91 -24.00
N VAL A 81 -60.48 -4.68 -22.99
CA VAL A 81 -61.36 -5.10 -21.90
C VAL A 81 -61.82 -3.89 -21.08
N LEU A 82 -60.89 -3.01 -20.70
CA LEU A 82 -61.19 -1.79 -19.95
C LEU A 82 -62.24 -0.93 -20.67
N SER A 83 -62.09 -0.73 -21.97
CA SER A 83 -63.02 0.06 -22.78
C SER A 83 -64.45 -0.49 -22.72
N VAL A 84 -64.63 -1.82 -22.84
CA VAL A 84 -65.96 -2.45 -22.76
C VAL A 84 -66.52 -2.35 -21.35
N MET A 85 -65.70 -2.60 -20.32
CA MET A 85 -66.15 -2.57 -18.93
C MET A 85 -66.52 -1.15 -18.45
N GLN A 86 -65.84 -0.12 -18.95
CA GLN A 86 -66.13 1.27 -18.58
C GLN A 86 -67.33 1.86 -19.33
N ALA A 87 -67.63 1.36 -20.53
CA ALA A 87 -68.77 1.80 -21.33
C ALA A 87 -70.11 1.14 -20.94
N ALA A 88 -70.06 0.04 -20.18
CA ALA A 88 -71.24 -0.74 -19.86
C ALA A 88 -72.13 -0.08 -18.79
N PRO A 89 -73.45 0.04 -19.02
CA PRO A 89 -74.38 0.66 -18.06
C PRO A 89 -74.62 -0.20 -16.80
N ASP A 90 -74.74 -1.52 -16.96
CA ASP A 90 -74.77 -2.47 -15.84
C ASP A 90 -73.86 -3.69 -16.12
N LEU A 91 -72.82 -3.85 -15.29
CA LEU A 91 -71.89 -4.97 -15.36
C LEU A 91 -72.51 -6.31 -14.95
N ARG A 92 -73.69 -6.33 -14.35
CA ARG A 92 -74.39 -7.58 -13.96
C ARG A 92 -75.01 -8.29 -15.16
N GLU A 93 -75.30 -7.57 -16.23
CA GLU A 93 -75.93 -8.10 -17.44
C GLU A 93 -74.91 -8.63 -18.44
N LEU A 94 -73.63 -8.29 -18.27
CA LEU A 94 -72.54 -8.73 -19.13
C LEU A 94 -72.06 -10.15 -18.78
N SER A 95 -72.03 -10.99 -19.80
CA SER A 95 -71.44 -12.31 -19.78
C SER A 95 -70.01 -12.28 -20.33
N VAL A 96 -69.22 -13.32 -20.07
CA VAL A 96 -67.85 -13.44 -20.61
C VAL A 96 -67.84 -13.44 -22.14
N ALA A 97 -68.91 -13.93 -22.79
CA ALA A 97 -69.02 -13.96 -24.24
C ALA A 97 -69.23 -12.58 -24.87
N ASP A 98 -69.74 -11.60 -24.11
CA ASP A 98 -69.99 -10.24 -24.59
C ASP A 98 -68.70 -9.41 -24.68
N VAL A 99 -67.64 -9.84 -23.98
CA VAL A 99 -66.31 -9.23 -24.05
C VAL A 99 -65.42 -10.06 -24.96
N MET A 100 -65.27 -9.63 -26.22
CA MET A 100 -64.58 -10.40 -27.27
C MET A 100 -63.18 -10.90 -26.86
N VAL A 101 -62.38 -10.08 -26.17
CA VAL A 101 -61.07 -10.49 -25.66
C VAL A 101 -61.18 -11.66 -24.67
N LEU A 102 -62.14 -11.60 -23.74
CA LEU A 102 -62.34 -12.65 -22.75
C LEU A 102 -62.89 -13.92 -23.40
N LYS A 103 -63.85 -13.78 -24.32
CA LYS A 103 -64.37 -14.89 -25.14
C LYS A 103 -63.25 -15.62 -25.88
N ASN A 104 -62.34 -14.89 -26.53
CA ASN A 104 -61.22 -15.48 -27.27
C ASN A 104 -60.19 -16.16 -26.35
N GLN A 105 -60.09 -15.73 -25.10
CA GLN A 105 -59.22 -16.35 -24.09
C GLN A 105 -59.91 -17.48 -23.32
N TRP A 106 -61.21 -17.72 -23.54
CA TRP A 106 -61.97 -18.73 -22.81
C TRP A 106 -61.52 -20.14 -23.19
N ALA A 107 -61.28 -20.98 -22.19
CA ALA A 107 -60.87 -22.37 -22.37
C ALA A 107 -61.54 -23.32 -21.35
N ASP A 108 -62.62 -22.86 -20.73
CA ASP A 108 -63.43 -23.62 -19.79
C ASP A 108 -64.46 -24.47 -20.54
N THR A 109 -64.96 -25.53 -19.91
CA THR A 109 -65.98 -26.40 -20.50
C THR A 109 -67.37 -25.80 -20.42
N VAL A 110 -67.60 -24.87 -19.48
CA VAL A 110 -68.86 -24.13 -19.38
C VAL A 110 -68.94 -23.09 -20.49
N ASP A 111 -70.11 -22.96 -21.12
CA ASP A 111 -70.37 -21.93 -22.13
C ASP A 111 -70.15 -20.52 -21.55
N ALA A 112 -69.27 -19.73 -22.19
CA ALA A 112 -68.95 -18.36 -21.78
C ALA A 112 -70.17 -17.44 -21.71
N ALA A 113 -71.21 -17.69 -22.53
CA ALA A 113 -72.45 -16.90 -22.53
C ALA A 113 -73.26 -17.05 -21.23
N ARG A 114 -73.00 -18.12 -20.46
CA ARG A 114 -73.70 -18.40 -19.19
C ARG A 114 -72.94 -17.91 -17.96
N VAL A 115 -71.75 -17.35 -18.14
CA VAL A 115 -70.90 -16.92 -17.03
C VAL A 115 -70.81 -15.40 -17.02
N GLY A 116 -71.26 -14.78 -15.92
CA GLY A 116 -71.19 -13.33 -15.76
C GLY A 116 -69.75 -12.84 -15.56
N VAL A 117 -69.45 -11.63 -16.04
CA VAL A 117 -68.10 -11.04 -15.91
C VAL A 117 -67.67 -10.82 -14.45
N ARG A 118 -68.60 -10.79 -13.49
CA ARG A 118 -68.34 -10.64 -12.05
C ARG A 118 -68.27 -11.97 -11.28
N ASP A 119 -68.34 -13.11 -11.96
CA ASP A 119 -68.23 -14.43 -11.33
C ASP A 119 -66.86 -14.56 -10.61
N ALA A 120 -66.92 -15.08 -9.37
CA ALA A 120 -65.76 -15.26 -8.49
C ALA A 120 -65.14 -16.67 -8.57
N THR A 121 -65.76 -17.57 -9.33
CA THR A 121 -65.31 -18.96 -9.51
C THR A 121 -64.12 -19.00 -10.45
N ASP A 122 -63.07 -19.71 -10.07
CA ASP A 122 -61.92 -19.93 -10.95
C ASP A 122 -62.32 -20.68 -12.22
N ARG A 123 -61.99 -20.10 -13.37
CA ARG A 123 -62.26 -20.65 -14.71
C ARG A 123 -60.97 -20.83 -15.47
N ARG A 124 -60.99 -21.74 -16.44
CA ARG A 124 -59.83 -22.01 -17.30
C ARG A 124 -59.77 -21.02 -18.46
N TRP A 125 -58.62 -20.37 -18.61
CA TRP A 125 -58.31 -19.45 -19.69
C TRP A 125 -57.10 -19.94 -20.47
N ARG A 126 -56.93 -19.48 -21.71
CA ARG A 126 -55.75 -19.75 -22.54
C ARG A 126 -55.11 -18.48 -23.07
N CYS A 127 -53.80 -18.54 -23.31
CA CYS A 127 -53.07 -17.39 -23.82
C CYS A 127 -53.33 -17.22 -25.32
N THR A 128 -53.76 -16.03 -25.72
CA THR A 128 -53.90 -15.64 -27.12
C THR A 128 -52.68 -14.89 -27.67
N VAL A 129 -51.79 -14.43 -26.79
CA VAL A 129 -50.56 -13.70 -27.17
C VAL A 129 -49.42 -14.65 -27.53
N ASP A 130 -49.24 -15.71 -26.72
CA ASP A 130 -48.23 -16.75 -26.95
C ASP A 130 -48.84 -18.12 -26.59
N PRO A 131 -49.17 -18.97 -27.58
CA PRO A 131 -49.74 -20.30 -27.33
C PRO A 131 -48.88 -21.17 -26.41
N GLY A 132 -47.55 -20.96 -26.39
CA GLY A 132 -46.61 -21.67 -25.53
C GLY A 132 -46.79 -21.38 -24.03
N HIS A 133 -47.53 -20.33 -23.67
CA HIS A 133 -47.86 -20.05 -22.27
C HIS A 133 -48.91 -21.01 -21.70
N GLY A 134 -49.70 -21.65 -22.56
CA GLY A 134 -50.72 -22.61 -22.17
C GLY A 134 -51.93 -21.96 -21.49
N SER A 135 -52.60 -22.75 -20.64
CA SER A 135 -53.79 -22.33 -19.90
C SER A 135 -53.48 -21.97 -18.44
N TRP A 136 -54.31 -21.09 -17.85
CA TRP A 136 -54.24 -20.76 -16.42
C TRP A 136 -55.64 -20.63 -15.81
N MET A 137 -55.71 -20.70 -14.47
CA MET A 137 -56.93 -20.50 -13.69
C MET A 137 -57.01 -19.07 -13.14
N ALA A 138 -58.15 -18.42 -13.33
CA ALA A 138 -58.49 -17.14 -12.72
C ALA A 138 -60.01 -16.94 -12.73
N PRO A 139 -60.58 -16.14 -11.81
CA PRO A 139 -62.01 -15.88 -11.84
C PRO A 139 -62.35 -14.74 -12.82
N PRO A 140 -63.50 -14.79 -13.51
CA PRO A 140 -63.95 -13.73 -14.42
C PRO A 140 -63.88 -12.32 -13.81
N LYS A 141 -64.25 -12.14 -12.53
CA LYS A 141 -64.18 -10.84 -11.84
C LYS A 141 -62.81 -10.18 -11.83
N ASP A 142 -61.72 -10.96 -11.83
CA ASP A 142 -60.36 -10.42 -11.83
C ASP A 142 -59.91 -10.09 -13.25
N ARG A 143 -60.53 -10.74 -14.25
CA ARG A 143 -60.28 -10.56 -15.67
C ARG A 143 -61.03 -9.38 -16.28
N SER A 144 -62.05 -8.88 -15.59
CA SER A 144 -63.02 -7.86 -16.05
C SER A 144 -63.05 -6.60 -15.17
N ARG A 145 -62.07 -6.43 -14.28
CA ARG A 145 -62.00 -5.24 -13.42
C ARG A 145 -61.99 -3.96 -14.26
N THR A 146 -62.67 -2.92 -13.78
CA THR A 146 -62.79 -1.61 -14.46
C THR A 146 -61.55 -0.72 -14.36
N ASP A 147 -60.58 -1.10 -13.51
CA ASP A 147 -59.34 -0.38 -13.27
C ASP A 147 -58.11 -1.09 -13.85
N ARG A 148 -57.97 -2.39 -13.57
CA ARG A 148 -56.80 -3.18 -13.93
C ARG A 148 -57.19 -4.65 -14.15
N PRO A 149 -57.80 -4.98 -15.30
CA PRO A 149 -58.11 -6.35 -15.62
C PRO A 149 -56.81 -7.16 -15.70
N SER A 150 -56.78 -8.27 -14.96
CA SER A 150 -55.69 -9.23 -14.99
C SER A 150 -55.57 -9.82 -16.38
N MET A 151 -54.37 -10.29 -16.76
CA MET A 151 -54.08 -10.85 -18.07
C MET A 151 -53.34 -12.19 -17.92
N CYS A 152 -52.84 -12.78 -19.02
CA CYS A 152 -51.99 -13.96 -18.91
C CYS A 152 -50.81 -13.68 -17.94
N PRO A 153 -50.64 -14.49 -16.87
CA PRO A 153 -49.63 -14.26 -15.86
C PRO A 153 -48.21 -14.34 -16.43
N LYS A 154 -47.97 -15.25 -17.38
CA LYS A 154 -46.67 -15.43 -18.06
C LYS A 154 -46.29 -14.22 -18.93
N CYS A 155 -47.21 -13.70 -19.75
CA CYS A 155 -46.97 -12.45 -20.50
C CYS A 155 -46.65 -11.29 -19.56
N SER A 156 -47.44 -11.11 -18.49
CA SER A 156 -47.20 -10.03 -17.52
C SER A 156 -45.92 -10.17 -16.70
N GLY A 157 -45.23 -11.32 -16.78
CA GLY A 157 -44.04 -11.58 -15.98
C GLY A 157 -44.34 -11.77 -14.49
N ALA A 158 -45.55 -12.23 -14.15
CA ALA A 158 -45.86 -12.60 -12.79
C ALA A 158 -44.93 -13.73 -12.32
N ALA A 159 -44.57 -13.71 -11.04
CA ALA A 159 -43.79 -14.80 -10.47
C ALA A 159 -44.56 -16.13 -10.60
N PRO A 160 -43.92 -17.23 -11.03
CA PRO A 160 -44.57 -18.53 -11.11
C PRO A 160 -45.09 -18.95 -9.72
N ARG A 161 -46.25 -19.62 -9.68
CA ARG A 161 -46.74 -20.24 -8.44
C ARG A 161 -45.83 -21.41 -8.05
N PRO A 162 -45.84 -21.87 -6.77
CA PRO A 162 -45.11 -23.07 -6.39
C PRO A 162 -45.46 -24.26 -7.29
N GLY A 163 -44.45 -24.90 -7.88
CA GLY A 163 -44.61 -26.02 -8.82
C GLY A 163 -44.83 -25.62 -10.28
N GLU A 164 -44.99 -24.33 -10.60
CA GLU A 164 -45.09 -23.85 -11.99
C GLU A 164 -43.72 -23.41 -12.53
N ARG A 165 -43.50 -23.64 -13.82
CA ARG A 165 -42.31 -23.17 -14.55
C ARG A 165 -42.46 -21.70 -14.96
N PRO A 166 -41.37 -20.93 -15.02
CA PRO A 166 -41.38 -19.62 -15.66
C PRO A 166 -41.79 -19.72 -17.14
N ALA A 167 -42.19 -18.60 -17.73
CA ALA A 167 -42.29 -18.52 -19.19
C ALA A 167 -40.92 -18.85 -19.81
N LEU A 168 -40.89 -19.57 -20.94
CA LEU A 168 -39.64 -20.06 -21.53
C LEU A 168 -38.68 -18.90 -21.82
N GLU A 169 -39.17 -17.81 -22.40
CA GLU A 169 -38.44 -16.58 -22.65
C GLU A 169 -37.98 -15.84 -21.39
N ARG A 170 -38.40 -16.26 -20.20
CA ARG A 170 -37.96 -15.73 -18.89
C ARG A 170 -37.10 -16.71 -18.10
N SER A 171 -36.79 -17.87 -18.69
CA SER A 171 -35.96 -18.94 -18.11
C SER A 171 -34.50 -18.83 -18.55
N VAL A 172 -33.60 -19.53 -17.87
CA VAL A 172 -32.18 -19.64 -18.25
C VAL A 172 -32.04 -20.26 -19.64
N ALA A 173 -32.93 -21.20 -20.02
CA ALA A 173 -32.94 -21.85 -21.33
C ALA A 173 -33.06 -20.86 -22.51
N ALA A 174 -33.65 -19.68 -22.31
CA ALA A 174 -33.77 -18.67 -23.35
C ALA A 174 -32.44 -17.98 -23.72
N ILE A 175 -31.37 -18.23 -22.96
CA ILE A 175 -30.06 -17.61 -23.13
C ILE A 175 -29.03 -18.75 -23.27
N SER A 176 -28.76 -19.18 -24.50
CA SER A 176 -27.97 -20.39 -24.77
C SER A 176 -26.60 -20.40 -24.08
N ALA A 177 -25.84 -19.30 -24.18
CA ALA A 177 -24.53 -19.17 -23.53
C ALA A 177 -24.59 -19.25 -21.99
N LEU A 178 -25.72 -18.86 -21.39
CA LEU A 178 -25.94 -18.98 -19.95
C LEU A 178 -26.39 -20.40 -19.58
N ALA A 179 -27.29 -20.99 -20.36
CA ALA A 179 -27.78 -22.35 -20.15
C ALA A 179 -26.64 -23.39 -20.25
N ALA A 180 -25.69 -23.20 -21.16
CA ALA A 180 -24.54 -24.08 -21.33
C ALA A 180 -23.69 -24.18 -20.05
N GLU A 181 -23.51 -23.09 -19.32
CA GLU A 181 -22.70 -23.03 -18.09
C GLU A 181 -23.47 -23.41 -16.82
N LEU A 182 -24.76 -23.72 -16.92
CA LEU A 182 -25.55 -24.15 -15.76
C LEU A 182 -25.12 -25.55 -15.35
N HIS A 183 -24.70 -25.71 -14.09
CA HIS A 183 -24.34 -27.01 -13.57
C HIS A 183 -25.59 -27.91 -13.44
N PRO A 184 -25.53 -29.21 -13.80
CA PRO A 184 -26.68 -30.14 -13.73
C PRO A 184 -27.38 -30.18 -12.35
N ASP A 185 -26.61 -30.16 -11.27
CA ASP A 185 -27.14 -30.11 -9.89
C ASP A 185 -27.99 -28.87 -9.56
N SER A 186 -27.93 -27.82 -10.40
CA SER A 186 -28.76 -26.63 -10.24
C SER A 186 -30.20 -26.83 -10.71
N GLY A 187 -30.48 -27.91 -11.46
CA GLY A 187 -31.77 -28.17 -12.10
C GLY A 187 -31.79 -27.81 -13.59
N ALA A 188 -32.93 -28.06 -14.24
CA ALA A 188 -33.08 -27.85 -15.67
C ALA A 188 -33.16 -26.34 -16.03
N PRO A 189 -32.51 -25.87 -17.10
CA PRO A 189 -32.50 -24.46 -17.51
C PRO A 189 -33.89 -23.84 -17.71
N GLU A 190 -34.90 -24.62 -18.12
CA GLU A 190 -36.26 -24.16 -18.39
C GLU A 190 -37.06 -23.90 -17.09
N GLU A 191 -36.61 -24.48 -15.98
CA GLU A 191 -37.28 -24.38 -14.67
C GLU A 191 -36.79 -23.18 -13.87
N ILE A 192 -35.66 -22.60 -14.25
CA ILE A 192 -34.99 -21.54 -13.51
C ILE A 192 -35.19 -20.21 -14.23
N SER A 193 -35.77 -19.23 -13.56
CA SER A 193 -35.84 -17.88 -14.13
C SER A 193 -34.46 -17.22 -14.21
N TYR A 194 -34.13 -16.59 -15.34
CA TYR A 194 -32.87 -15.84 -15.49
C TYR A 194 -32.80 -14.58 -14.60
N GLY A 195 -33.95 -14.13 -14.07
CA GLY A 195 -34.07 -12.98 -13.16
C GLY A 195 -34.05 -13.35 -11.68
N SER A 196 -33.81 -14.62 -11.35
CA SER A 196 -33.82 -15.11 -9.97
C SER A 196 -32.62 -14.61 -9.16
N ASN A 197 -32.89 -14.23 -7.91
CA ASN A 197 -31.85 -13.92 -6.92
C ASN A 197 -31.37 -15.18 -6.17
N LYS A 198 -31.96 -16.35 -6.41
CA LYS A 198 -31.53 -17.59 -5.77
C LYS A 198 -30.19 -18.02 -6.38
N PRO A 199 -29.15 -18.28 -5.56
CA PRO A 199 -27.87 -18.74 -6.05
C PRO A 199 -28.00 -20.16 -6.62
N VAL A 200 -27.41 -20.36 -7.80
CA VAL A 200 -27.27 -21.66 -8.45
C VAL A 200 -25.79 -21.93 -8.71
N THR A 201 -25.44 -23.18 -8.97
CA THR A 201 -24.07 -23.60 -9.31
C THR A 201 -23.87 -23.50 -10.81
N TRP A 202 -22.70 -22.99 -11.19
CA TRP A 202 -22.24 -22.83 -12.56
C TRP A 202 -20.90 -23.52 -12.72
N TRP A 203 -20.58 -23.89 -13.96
CA TRP A 203 -19.28 -24.47 -14.30
C TRP A 203 -18.89 -24.24 -15.76
N HIS A 204 -17.59 -24.25 -16.01
CA HIS A 204 -17.03 -24.36 -17.36
C HIS A 204 -15.61 -24.90 -17.30
N GLN A 205 -15.09 -25.31 -18.45
CA GLN A 205 -13.67 -25.54 -18.68
C GLN A 205 -13.06 -24.36 -19.41
N VAL A 206 -11.86 -23.95 -18.98
CA VAL A 206 -11.09 -22.89 -19.62
C VAL A 206 -9.61 -23.27 -19.64
N PRO A 207 -8.86 -22.91 -20.70
CA PRO A 207 -7.41 -23.05 -20.71
C PRO A 207 -6.77 -22.26 -19.56
N ALA A 208 -5.92 -22.93 -18.79
CA ALA A 208 -5.08 -22.36 -17.75
C ALA A 208 -3.64 -22.86 -17.92
N VAL A 209 -2.70 -22.23 -17.24
CA VAL A 209 -1.26 -22.47 -17.37
C VAL A 209 -0.75 -23.12 -16.09
N ARG A 210 0.05 -24.17 -16.23
CA ARG A 210 0.77 -24.79 -15.13
C ARG A 210 2.02 -23.96 -14.81
N PRO A 211 2.14 -23.33 -13.61
CA PRO A 211 3.22 -22.38 -13.34
C PRO A 211 4.64 -22.99 -13.39
N SER A 212 4.76 -24.30 -13.17
CA SER A 212 6.05 -25.00 -13.16
C SER A 212 6.57 -25.36 -14.55
N THR A 213 5.69 -25.56 -15.53
CA THR A 213 6.07 -26.00 -16.89
C THR A 213 5.76 -24.96 -17.97
N GLY A 214 4.87 -24.01 -17.70
CA GLY A 214 4.33 -23.08 -18.69
C GLY A 214 3.34 -23.74 -19.66
N GLU A 215 3.02 -25.03 -19.48
CA GLU A 215 2.08 -25.75 -20.34
C GLU A 215 0.64 -25.36 -20.05
N TRP A 216 -0.15 -25.27 -21.11
CA TRP A 216 -1.59 -25.09 -21.00
C TRP A 216 -2.29 -26.40 -20.64
N TYR A 217 -3.36 -26.31 -19.86
CA TYR A 217 -4.25 -27.40 -19.53
C TYR A 217 -5.69 -26.90 -19.39
N TRP A 218 -6.67 -27.80 -19.46
CA TRP A 218 -8.07 -27.46 -19.25
C TRP A 218 -8.39 -27.44 -17.74
N ALA A 219 -8.62 -26.25 -17.18
CA ALA A 219 -9.07 -26.09 -15.81
C ALA A 219 -10.60 -26.05 -15.75
N THR A 220 -11.19 -26.77 -14.80
CA THR A 220 -12.63 -26.69 -14.50
C THR A 220 -12.87 -25.65 -13.42
N HIS A 221 -13.63 -24.61 -13.73
CA HIS A 221 -14.09 -23.62 -12.76
C HIS A 221 -15.51 -23.95 -12.31
N ILE A 222 -15.75 -23.93 -11.00
CA ILE A 222 -17.07 -24.16 -10.40
C ILE A 222 -17.36 -23.03 -9.42
N TRP A 223 -18.52 -22.40 -9.52
CA TRP A 223 -18.88 -21.29 -8.64
C TRP A 223 -20.39 -21.19 -8.40
N LYS A 224 -20.77 -20.53 -7.29
CA LYS A 224 -22.18 -20.27 -6.94
C LYS A 224 -22.51 -18.80 -7.13
N GLN A 225 -23.50 -18.50 -7.95
CA GLN A 225 -23.98 -17.13 -8.21
C GLN A 225 -25.48 -17.12 -8.56
N PRO A 226 -26.23 -16.06 -8.22
CA PRO A 226 -27.60 -15.89 -8.70
C PRO A 226 -27.69 -15.66 -10.21
N THR A 227 -28.72 -16.18 -10.87
CA THR A 227 -28.95 -15.99 -12.31
C THR A 227 -29.09 -14.52 -12.68
N LYS A 228 -29.79 -13.71 -11.85
CA LYS A 228 -29.94 -12.27 -12.06
C LYS A 228 -28.60 -11.54 -12.16
N SER A 229 -27.58 -12.01 -11.44
CA SER A 229 -26.25 -11.40 -11.48
C SER A 229 -25.53 -11.62 -12.82
N ARG A 230 -25.90 -12.67 -13.55
CA ARG A 230 -25.36 -13.03 -14.87
C ARG A 230 -26.23 -12.53 -16.03
N THR A 231 -27.28 -11.74 -15.75
CA THR A 231 -28.15 -11.15 -16.78
C THR A 231 -28.39 -9.65 -16.59
N GLY A 232 -28.20 -9.14 -15.37
CA GLY A 232 -28.27 -7.72 -15.08
C GLY A 232 -27.03 -6.96 -15.57
N ARG A 233 -27.24 -5.79 -16.19
CA ARG A 233 -26.18 -4.79 -16.34
C ARG A 233 -25.93 -4.18 -14.97
N ARG A 234 -24.72 -4.30 -14.41
CA ARG A 234 -24.37 -3.55 -13.21
C ARG A 234 -24.20 -2.08 -13.59
N SER A 235 -24.53 -1.17 -12.69
CA SER A 235 -24.06 0.21 -12.79
C SER A 235 -22.94 0.38 -11.77
N ARG A 236 -21.78 0.85 -12.22
CA ARG A 236 -20.69 1.30 -11.36
C ARG A 236 -20.40 2.74 -11.71
N ASN A 237 -20.57 3.66 -10.76
CA ASN A 237 -20.38 5.11 -10.95
C ASN A 237 -21.19 5.67 -12.15
N GLY A 238 -22.43 5.20 -12.33
CA GLY A 238 -23.30 5.63 -13.43
C GLY A 238 -22.97 5.01 -14.80
N LYS A 239 -21.88 4.23 -14.93
CA LYS A 239 -21.55 3.48 -16.16
C LYS A 239 -22.00 2.03 -16.06
N ALA A 240 -22.54 1.48 -17.14
CA ALA A 240 -22.88 0.07 -17.22
C ALA A 240 -21.60 -0.79 -17.10
N ALA A 241 -21.33 -1.34 -15.92
CA ALA A 241 -20.41 -2.45 -15.73
C ALA A 241 -21.11 -3.70 -16.26
N GLY A 242 -20.49 -4.40 -17.20
CA GLY A 242 -21.10 -5.51 -17.95
C GLY A 242 -21.64 -6.66 -17.10
N ILE A 243 -22.14 -7.68 -17.80
CA ILE A 243 -22.69 -8.90 -17.21
C ILE A 243 -21.61 -9.65 -16.40
N ASN A 244 -21.93 -10.21 -15.22
CA ASN A 244 -20.94 -10.94 -14.44
C ASN A 244 -20.64 -12.31 -15.06
N GLY A 245 -19.36 -12.56 -15.36
CA GLY A 245 -18.86 -13.85 -15.86
C GLY A 245 -18.36 -14.74 -14.72
N CYS A 246 -17.52 -15.73 -15.05
CA CYS A 246 -16.88 -16.58 -14.05
C CYS A 246 -16.02 -15.74 -13.06
N PRO A 247 -16.22 -15.86 -11.74
CA PRO A 247 -15.45 -15.09 -10.76
C PRO A 247 -13.99 -15.54 -10.66
N VAL A 248 -13.66 -16.78 -11.06
CA VAL A 248 -12.27 -17.27 -11.12
C VAL A 248 -11.52 -16.61 -12.27
N CYS A 249 -12.09 -16.61 -13.49
CA CYS A 249 -11.54 -15.89 -14.64
C CYS A 249 -11.37 -14.39 -14.39
N ASN A 250 -12.31 -13.77 -13.67
CA ASN A 250 -12.22 -12.35 -13.30
C ASN A 250 -11.26 -12.10 -12.10
N SER A 251 -10.64 -13.13 -11.54
CA SER A 251 -9.76 -13.06 -10.35
C SER A 251 -10.45 -12.50 -9.09
N ASP A 252 -11.79 -12.60 -9.02
CA ASP A 252 -12.59 -12.27 -7.84
C ASP A 252 -12.64 -13.45 -6.84
N GLN A 253 -12.49 -14.68 -7.34
CA GLN A 253 -12.45 -15.91 -6.57
C GLN A 253 -11.18 -16.70 -6.87
N ALA A 254 -10.60 -17.31 -5.84
CA ALA A 254 -9.43 -18.15 -5.97
C ALA A 254 -9.80 -19.62 -6.22
N ASP A 255 -8.99 -20.30 -7.02
CA ASP A 255 -8.98 -21.75 -7.18
C ASP A 255 -7.54 -22.26 -7.44
N ALA A 256 -7.39 -23.53 -7.80
CA ALA A 256 -6.09 -24.11 -8.11
C ALA A 256 -5.39 -23.46 -9.33
N SER A 257 -6.15 -22.85 -10.24
CA SER A 257 -5.62 -22.23 -11.47
C SER A 257 -5.16 -20.78 -11.29
N ASN A 258 -5.50 -20.11 -10.19
CA ASN A 258 -5.13 -18.70 -9.95
C ASN A 258 -4.74 -18.33 -8.51
N SER A 259 -4.77 -19.28 -7.56
CA SER A 259 -4.42 -19.01 -6.16
C SER A 259 -2.94 -18.70 -5.99
N LEU A 260 -2.65 -17.85 -5.00
CA LEU A 260 -1.29 -17.46 -4.66
C LEU A 260 -0.43 -18.67 -4.31
N ALA A 261 -0.95 -19.63 -3.54
CA ALA A 261 -0.20 -20.82 -3.15
C ALA A 261 0.13 -21.75 -4.34
N ALA A 262 -0.75 -21.86 -5.34
CA ALA A 262 -0.49 -22.68 -6.52
C ALA A 262 0.58 -22.04 -7.43
N TRP A 263 0.59 -20.71 -7.53
CA TRP A 263 1.51 -19.97 -8.39
C TRP A 263 2.83 -19.58 -7.73
N TYR A 264 2.82 -19.31 -6.42
CA TYR A 264 3.96 -18.81 -5.66
C TYR A 264 4.00 -19.47 -4.27
N PRO A 265 4.32 -20.78 -4.19
CA PRO A 265 4.43 -21.49 -2.91
C PRO A 265 5.41 -20.79 -1.94
N GLU A 266 6.49 -20.19 -2.45
CA GLU A 266 7.46 -19.42 -1.66
C GLU A 266 6.86 -18.16 -1.01
N LEU A 267 5.80 -17.60 -1.59
CA LEU A 267 5.03 -16.51 -0.98
C LEU A 267 4.01 -17.05 0.02
N ALA A 268 3.43 -18.22 -0.22
CA ALA A 268 2.56 -18.87 0.76
C ALA A 268 3.31 -19.17 2.07
N GLU A 269 4.58 -19.55 2.01
CA GLU A 269 5.44 -19.74 3.19
C GLU A 269 5.70 -18.43 3.97
N GLN A 270 5.70 -17.30 3.28
CA GLN A 270 5.88 -15.98 3.89
C GLN A 270 4.57 -15.42 4.47
N TRP A 271 3.43 -16.05 4.19
CA TRP A 271 2.12 -15.56 4.63
C TRP A 271 1.95 -15.76 6.14
N VAL A 272 1.74 -14.68 6.89
CA VAL A 272 1.47 -14.74 8.34
C VAL A 272 -0.03 -14.73 8.60
N HIS A 273 -0.72 -13.67 8.17
CA HIS A 273 -2.17 -13.56 8.30
C HIS A 273 -2.74 -12.58 7.27
N GLY A 274 -4.01 -12.78 6.91
CA GLY A 274 -4.78 -11.87 6.07
C GLY A 274 -6.10 -11.48 6.76
N PRO A 275 -7.04 -10.89 6.01
CA PRO A 275 -8.41 -10.68 6.48
C PRO A 275 -9.06 -11.99 6.93
N VAL A 276 -10.07 -11.92 7.80
CA VAL A 276 -10.75 -13.10 8.36
C VAL A 276 -11.18 -14.07 7.25
N GLY A 277 -10.77 -15.34 7.37
CA GLY A 277 -11.08 -16.39 6.40
C GLY A 277 -10.22 -16.39 5.13
N ARG A 278 -9.23 -15.50 4.99
CA ARG A 278 -8.30 -15.48 3.84
C ARG A 278 -6.94 -16.08 4.17
N ASN A 279 -6.41 -16.87 3.24
CA ASN A 279 -5.07 -17.46 3.25
C ASN A 279 -4.51 -17.54 1.82
N ALA A 280 -3.28 -18.02 1.66
CA ALA A 280 -2.63 -18.11 0.35
C ALA A 280 -3.33 -19.06 -0.65
N HIS A 281 -4.05 -20.09 -0.17
CA HIS A 281 -4.75 -21.06 -1.03
C HIS A 281 -6.08 -20.52 -1.57
N ASN A 282 -6.71 -19.58 -0.87
CA ASN A 282 -7.99 -18.99 -1.25
C ASN A 282 -7.90 -17.50 -1.65
N THR A 283 -6.69 -17.03 -1.94
CA THR A 283 -6.42 -15.66 -2.39
C THR A 283 -5.81 -15.68 -3.79
N PRO A 284 -6.39 -14.98 -4.79
CA PRO A 284 -5.82 -14.91 -6.13
C PRO A 284 -4.47 -14.17 -6.16
N VAL A 285 -3.59 -14.54 -7.10
CA VAL A 285 -2.28 -13.88 -7.33
C VAL A 285 -2.38 -12.36 -7.47
N GLY A 286 -3.39 -11.89 -8.21
CA GLY A 286 -3.62 -10.46 -8.48
C GLY A 286 -4.38 -9.71 -7.38
N SER A 287 -4.61 -10.33 -6.21
CA SER A 287 -5.39 -9.75 -5.12
C SER A 287 -4.74 -8.47 -4.56
N LYS A 288 -5.59 -7.50 -4.23
CA LYS A 288 -5.22 -6.22 -3.61
C LYS A 288 -5.48 -6.17 -2.10
N ILE A 289 -5.86 -7.30 -1.50
CA ILE A 289 -6.08 -7.37 -0.06
C ILE A 289 -4.76 -7.19 0.67
N GLU A 290 -4.75 -6.43 1.77
CA GLU A 290 -3.57 -6.31 2.60
C GLU A 290 -3.32 -7.60 3.37
N VAL A 291 -2.07 -8.05 3.36
CA VAL A 291 -1.60 -9.30 3.97
C VAL A 291 -0.33 -8.99 4.74
N THR A 292 -0.18 -9.64 5.90
CA THR A 292 1.05 -9.59 6.70
C THR A 292 2.00 -10.69 6.23
N TRP A 293 3.23 -10.29 5.92
CA TRP A 293 4.30 -11.16 5.44
C TRP A 293 5.46 -11.22 6.43
N ARG A 294 6.12 -12.38 6.47
CA ARG A 294 7.34 -12.60 7.23
C ARG A 294 8.53 -12.82 6.32
N CYS A 295 9.67 -12.29 6.74
CA CYS A 295 10.93 -12.46 6.02
C CYS A 295 11.49 -13.84 6.38
N THR A 296 11.58 -14.74 5.41
CA THR A 296 12.19 -16.06 5.60
C THR A 296 13.72 -16.00 5.57
N SER A 297 14.30 -14.94 4.97
CA SER A 297 15.75 -14.80 4.76
C SER A 297 16.55 -14.37 6.00
N SER A 298 15.93 -13.77 7.01
CA SER A 298 16.63 -13.14 8.14
C SER A 298 16.50 -13.91 9.46
N GLN A 299 16.09 -15.18 9.44
CA GLN A 299 15.85 -15.99 10.66
C GLN A 299 15.03 -15.23 11.75
N GLY A 300 14.07 -14.41 11.35
CA GLY A 300 13.22 -13.65 12.28
C GLY A 300 13.79 -12.31 12.78
N GLU A 301 14.96 -11.85 12.32
CA GLU A 301 15.49 -10.52 12.68
C GLU A 301 14.68 -9.35 12.09
N HIS A 302 13.93 -9.59 11.01
CA HIS A 302 13.12 -8.58 10.35
C HIS A 302 11.67 -8.69 10.83
N GLU A 303 11.12 -7.56 11.26
CA GLU A 303 9.70 -7.41 11.56
C GLU A 303 8.83 -7.78 10.36
N ASP A 304 7.67 -8.37 10.66
CA ASP A 304 6.62 -8.64 9.69
C ASP A 304 6.12 -7.32 9.06
N TRP A 305 5.72 -7.36 7.78
CA TRP A 305 5.28 -6.16 7.05
C TRP A 305 3.98 -6.39 6.27
N LEU A 306 3.26 -5.31 5.99
CA LEU A 306 2.04 -5.34 5.19
C LEU A 306 2.34 -5.08 3.72
N ALA A 307 1.77 -5.91 2.85
CA ALA A 307 1.69 -5.66 1.43
C ALA A 307 0.56 -6.48 0.80
N PRO A 308 -0.03 -6.03 -0.31
CA PRO A 308 -0.96 -6.87 -1.08
C PRO A 308 -0.24 -7.88 -1.97
N PRO A 309 -0.82 -9.08 -2.22
CA PRO A 309 -0.23 -10.11 -3.09
C PRO A 309 0.19 -9.60 -4.47
N ASN A 310 -0.61 -8.73 -5.09
CA ASN A 310 -0.29 -8.19 -6.42
C ASN A 310 1.02 -7.37 -6.46
N ARG A 311 1.41 -6.72 -5.36
CA ARG A 311 2.69 -6.02 -5.25
C ARG A 311 3.87 -6.97 -5.05
N ARG A 312 3.61 -8.19 -4.61
CA ARG A 312 4.64 -9.24 -4.52
C ARG A 312 4.81 -9.94 -5.85
N THR A 313 3.75 -10.16 -6.63
CA THR A 313 3.77 -11.03 -7.80
C THR A 313 3.97 -10.30 -9.12
N ALA A 314 3.38 -9.10 -9.29
CA ALA A 314 3.43 -8.37 -10.56
C ALA A 314 4.85 -7.90 -10.91
N LYS A 315 5.31 -8.19 -12.14
CA LYS A 315 6.67 -7.89 -12.64
C LYS A 315 7.12 -6.45 -12.37
N ALA A 316 6.25 -5.47 -12.57
CA ALA A 316 6.56 -4.04 -12.39
C ALA A 316 6.57 -3.56 -10.93
N LEU A 317 5.97 -4.31 -10.00
CA LEU A 317 5.77 -3.89 -8.61
C LEU A 317 6.50 -4.78 -7.60
N ARG A 318 6.98 -5.94 -8.05
CA ARG A 318 7.55 -7.01 -7.24
C ARG A 318 8.55 -6.48 -6.22
N SER A 319 8.15 -6.54 -4.95
CA SER A 319 8.97 -6.15 -3.82
C SER A 319 9.19 -7.33 -2.87
N GLY A 320 10.44 -7.56 -2.46
CA GLY A 320 10.78 -8.43 -1.34
C GLY A 320 10.77 -7.68 0.00
N CYS A 321 11.42 -8.24 1.02
CA CYS A 321 11.62 -7.54 2.29
C CYS A 321 12.50 -6.29 2.09
N LEU A 322 11.99 -5.11 2.47
CA LEU A 322 12.70 -3.83 2.35
C LEU A 322 14.01 -3.77 3.15
N LYS A 323 14.17 -4.60 4.18
CA LYS A 323 15.42 -4.70 4.95
C LYS A 323 16.47 -5.56 4.24
N CYS A 324 16.06 -6.53 3.42
CA CYS A 324 16.94 -7.35 2.58
C CYS A 324 17.36 -6.62 1.29
N SER A 325 16.46 -5.84 0.68
CA SER A 325 16.65 -5.27 -0.66
C SER A 325 17.34 -3.90 -0.68
N LYS A 326 17.99 -3.44 0.41
CA LYS A 326 18.41 -2.04 0.55
C LYS A 326 19.47 -1.56 -0.45
N ASN A 327 20.17 -2.47 -1.14
CA ASN A 327 21.35 -2.10 -1.90
C ASN A 327 21.35 -2.50 -3.38
N VAL A 328 20.49 -3.42 -3.83
CA VAL A 328 20.52 -3.94 -5.21
C VAL A 328 19.24 -3.57 -5.95
N SER A 329 19.38 -2.93 -7.12
CA SER A 329 18.24 -2.64 -7.99
C SER A 329 17.69 -3.93 -8.62
N ALA A 330 16.39 -3.96 -8.95
CA ALA A 330 15.79 -5.11 -9.62
C ALA A 330 16.48 -5.44 -10.96
N LYS A 331 16.97 -4.42 -11.68
CA LYS A 331 17.71 -4.57 -12.94
C LYS A 331 19.11 -5.17 -12.71
N ALA A 332 19.83 -4.71 -11.68
CA ALA A 332 21.12 -5.29 -11.31
C ALA A 332 20.97 -6.76 -10.88
N LEU A 333 19.95 -7.08 -10.08
CA LEU A 333 19.68 -8.47 -9.71
C LEU A 333 19.31 -9.34 -10.93
N ALA A 334 18.52 -8.79 -11.86
CA ALA A 334 18.18 -9.48 -13.09
C ALA A 334 19.43 -9.79 -13.94
N LEU A 335 20.28 -8.78 -14.14
CA LEU A 335 21.56 -8.92 -14.83
C LEU A 335 22.46 -9.96 -14.14
N TYR A 336 22.55 -9.93 -12.81
CA TYR A 336 23.38 -10.88 -12.04
C TYR A 336 23.00 -12.34 -12.33
N HIS A 337 21.71 -12.67 -12.28
CA HIS A 337 21.27 -14.04 -12.54
C HIS A 337 21.48 -14.47 -13.99
N GLU A 338 21.27 -13.56 -14.95
CA GLU A 338 21.57 -13.83 -16.37
C GLU A 338 23.07 -14.07 -16.58
N LEU A 339 23.94 -13.23 -16.01
CA LEU A 339 25.39 -13.40 -16.11
C LEU A 339 25.88 -14.70 -15.50
N ARG A 340 25.26 -15.16 -14.40
CA ARG A 340 25.64 -16.43 -13.74
C ARG A 340 25.44 -17.69 -14.56
N THR A 341 24.63 -17.63 -15.62
CA THR A 341 24.50 -18.73 -16.57
C THR A 341 25.82 -19.01 -17.31
N HIS A 342 26.67 -17.99 -17.46
CA HIS A 342 27.99 -18.07 -18.09
C HIS A 342 29.16 -17.82 -17.11
N LEU A 343 28.91 -17.14 -15.99
CA LEU A 343 29.88 -16.80 -14.93
C LEU A 343 29.41 -17.39 -13.59
N PRO A 344 29.50 -18.72 -13.36
CA PRO A 344 28.83 -19.38 -12.24
C PRO A 344 29.34 -18.96 -10.85
N ALA A 345 30.58 -18.46 -10.75
CA ALA A 345 31.20 -17.98 -9.51
C ALA A 345 30.96 -16.48 -9.23
N LEU A 346 30.23 -15.77 -10.11
CA LEU A 346 29.90 -14.36 -9.92
C LEU A 346 29.12 -14.16 -8.62
N GLU A 347 29.54 -13.18 -7.84
CA GLU A 347 28.94 -12.81 -6.56
C GLU A 347 28.29 -11.43 -6.65
N LEU A 348 27.12 -11.29 -6.04
CA LEU A 348 26.38 -10.02 -5.93
C LEU A 348 26.77 -9.28 -4.64
N GLU A 349 26.76 -7.94 -4.66
CA GLU A 349 27.06 -7.09 -3.51
C GLU A 349 28.41 -7.43 -2.87
N ALA A 350 29.42 -7.72 -3.68
CA ALA A 350 30.67 -8.25 -3.16
C ALA A 350 31.52 -7.15 -2.50
N PRO A 351 32.11 -7.41 -1.31
CA PRO A 351 33.07 -6.51 -0.70
C PRO A 351 34.46 -6.72 -1.28
N ILE A 352 35.04 -5.68 -1.88
CA ILE A 352 36.45 -5.66 -2.29
C ILE A 352 37.24 -4.85 -1.25
N PRO A 353 38.17 -5.49 -0.51
CA PRO A 353 39.07 -4.78 0.39
C PRO A 353 39.95 -3.81 -0.40
N LEU A 354 39.89 -2.52 -0.07
CA LEU A 354 40.71 -1.46 -0.64
C LEU A 354 41.21 -0.55 0.48
N ASP A 355 42.34 0.11 0.25
CA ASP A 355 42.90 1.06 1.22
C ASP A 355 41.92 2.19 1.54
N PRO A 356 41.80 2.61 2.82
CA PRO A 356 40.89 3.69 3.21
C PRO A 356 41.24 5.02 2.53
N VAL A 357 40.21 5.75 2.10
CA VAL A 357 40.41 7.13 1.61
C VAL A 357 40.59 8.07 2.82
N PRO A 358 41.62 8.93 2.86
CA PRO A 358 41.77 9.93 3.91
C PRO A 358 40.49 10.73 4.14
N GLY A 359 40.03 10.81 5.39
CA GLY A 359 38.79 11.52 5.76
C GLY A 359 37.48 10.73 5.60
N LYS A 360 37.48 9.53 4.98
CA LYS A 360 36.28 8.67 4.90
C LYS A 360 36.46 7.34 5.66
N ARG A 361 35.46 6.95 6.45
CA ARG A 361 35.49 5.75 7.33
C ARG A 361 35.11 4.43 6.62
N TYR A 362 35.60 4.16 5.40
CA TYR A 362 35.28 2.91 4.70
C TYR A 362 36.42 1.88 4.81
N ARG A 363 36.07 0.59 4.99
CA ARG A 363 37.00 -0.57 5.00
C ARG A 363 36.88 -1.32 3.67
N GLY A 364 37.24 -0.67 2.56
CA GLY A 364 37.04 -1.19 1.21
C GLY A 364 35.79 -0.66 0.50
N VAL A 365 35.50 -1.20 -0.68
CA VAL A 365 34.40 -0.78 -1.56
C VAL A 365 33.46 -1.96 -1.81
N ARG A 366 32.15 -1.71 -1.79
CA ARG A 366 31.15 -2.69 -2.23
C ARG A 366 30.84 -2.45 -3.69
N VAL A 367 30.88 -3.53 -4.47
CA VAL A 367 30.57 -3.54 -5.90
C VAL A 367 29.30 -4.33 -6.15
N ASP A 368 28.58 -4.01 -7.22
CA ASP A 368 27.32 -4.69 -7.53
C ASP A 368 27.56 -6.17 -7.83
N MET A 369 28.57 -6.49 -8.64
CA MET A 369 28.95 -7.87 -8.94
C MET A 369 30.47 -8.04 -9.04
N TRP A 370 30.99 -9.18 -8.56
CA TRP A 370 32.41 -9.50 -8.59
C TRP A 370 32.63 -10.97 -8.92
N GLU A 371 33.55 -11.22 -9.84
CA GLU A 371 34.13 -12.53 -10.10
C GLU A 371 35.61 -12.47 -9.78
N GLU A 372 35.97 -13.01 -8.61
CA GLU A 372 37.30 -12.93 -8.03
C GLU A 372 38.34 -13.63 -8.92
N ALA A 373 38.01 -14.79 -9.51
CA ALA A 373 38.96 -15.54 -10.35
C ALA A 373 39.31 -14.80 -11.64
N LEU A 374 38.41 -13.97 -12.15
CA LEU A 374 38.60 -13.19 -13.37
C LEU A 374 39.08 -11.76 -13.10
N GLN A 375 39.19 -11.36 -11.82
CA GLN A 375 39.41 -9.98 -11.41
C GLN A 375 38.41 -9.03 -12.09
N LEU A 376 37.16 -9.48 -12.26
CA LEU A 376 36.12 -8.79 -13.00
C LEU A 376 35.11 -8.17 -12.05
N VAL A 377 34.89 -6.88 -12.18
CA VAL A 377 33.81 -6.15 -11.50
C VAL A 377 32.79 -5.70 -12.54
N VAL A 378 31.51 -5.94 -12.24
CA VAL A 378 30.39 -5.38 -13.03
C VAL A 378 29.57 -4.47 -12.12
N GLU A 379 29.38 -3.22 -12.54
CA GLU A 379 28.55 -2.22 -11.86
C GLU A 379 27.35 -1.88 -12.75
N PHE A 380 26.16 -1.70 -12.17
CA PHE A 380 24.96 -1.31 -12.88
C PHE A 380 24.53 0.11 -12.51
N ASP A 381 24.76 1.05 -13.42
CA ASP A 381 24.45 2.45 -13.24
C ASP A 381 23.12 2.79 -13.92
N GLY A 382 22.04 2.89 -13.13
CA GLY A 382 20.74 3.33 -13.63
C GLY A 382 20.61 4.86 -13.77
N TRP A 383 20.03 5.35 -14.87
CA TRP A 383 19.76 6.78 -15.12
C TRP A 383 19.19 7.54 -13.90
N LYS A 384 18.19 6.97 -13.22
CA LYS A 384 17.52 7.63 -12.08
C LYS A 384 18.46 7.95 -10.91
N THR A 385 19.53 7.20 -10.75
CA THR A 385 20.47 7.30 -9.62
C THR A 385 21.78 8.00 -10.00
N HIS A 386 22.11 8.04 -11.29
CA HIS A 386 23.40 8.53 -11.82
C HIS A 386 23.26 9.62 -12.89
N GLY A 387 22.04 9.99 -13.31
CA GLY A 387 21.80 10.98 -14.37
C GLY A 387 21.99 12.43 -13.92
N PRO A 388 22.20 13.35 -14.88
CA PRO A 388 22.47 14.76 -14.63
C PRO A 388 21.31 15.51 -13.95
N GLU A 389 20.06 15.06 -14.13
CA GLU A 389 18.88 15.59 -13.43
C GLU A 389 18.59 14.91 -12.08
N SER A 390 19.38 13.91 -11.69
CA SER A 390 19.23 13.28 -10.38
C SER A 390 19.73 14.20 -9.27
N TRP A 391 19.27 13.98 -8.03
CA TRP A 391 19.63 14.83 -6.87
C TRP A 391 21.15 14.86 -6.57
N ARG A 392 21.97 14.03 -7.25
CA ARG A 392 23.44 14.01 -7.21
C ARG A 392 23.98 13.52 -8.55
N ASP A 393 24.58 14.38 -9.35
CA ASP A 393 25.49 13.90 -10.42
C ASP A 393 26.60 13.05 -9.76
N ARG A 394 26.68 11.78 -10.13
CA ARG A 394 27.60 10.79 -9.57
C ARG A 394 28.81 10.53 -10.47
N ALA A 395 28.91 11.15 -11.65
CA ALA A 395 29.94 10.81 -12.63
C ALA A 395 31.38 10.95 -12.09
N ALA A 396 31.62 11.89 -11.17
CA ALA A 396 32.91 12.05 -10.50
C ALA A 396 33.17 10.95 -9.44
N ASP A 397 32.18 10.62 -8.63
CA ASP A 397 32.24 9.50 -7.66
C ASP A 397 32.46 8.17 -8.41
N ASP A 398 31.81 8.02 -9.56
CA ASP A 398 31.87 6.82 -10.39
C ASP A 398 33.26 6.60 -10.99
N ARG A 399 33.85 7.66 -11.56
CA ARG A 399 35.23 7.67 -12.06
C ARG A 399 36.22 7.32 -10.95
N LEU A 400 36.11 7.97 -9.79
CA LEU A 400 36.98 7.70 -8.64
C LEU A 400 36.85 6.24 -8.16
N LYS A 401 35.63 5.68 -8.15
CA LYS A 401 35.42 4.26 -7.79
C LYS A 401 36.11 3.34 -8.79
N THR A 402 35.95 3.59 -10.09
CA THR A 402 36.58 2.83 -11.17
C THR A 402 38.11 2.88 -11.09
N GLU A 403 38.69 4.08 -10.92
CA GLU A 403 40.14 4.27 -10.79
C GLU A 403 40.72 3.48 -9.61
N ARG A 404 40.04 3.49 -8.45
CA ARG A 404 40.49 2.76 -7.26
C ARG A 404 40.42 1.25 -7.42
N LEU A 405 39.39 0.75 -8.11
CA LEU A 405 39.25 -0.68 -8.41
C LEU A 405 40.30 -1.13 -9.42
N ALA A 406 40.54 -0.33 -10.48
CA ALA A 406 41.59 -0.57 -11.46
C ALA A 406 42.99 -0.58 -10.84
N ALA A 407 43.28 0.36 -9.93
CA ALA A 407 44.53 0.39 -9.17
C ALA A 407 44.73 -0.87 -8.29
N ALA A 408 43.65 -1.56 -7.92
CA ALA A 408 43.67 -2.83 -7.20
C ALA A 408 43.63 -4.05 -8.14
N GLY A 409 43.92 -3.87 -9.43
CA GLY A 409 44.00 -4.95 -10.42
C GLY A 409 42.65 -5.45 -10.95
N GLN A 410 41.54 -4.78 -10.61
CA GLN A 410 40.22 -5.17 -11.12
C GLN A 410 39.96 -4.57 -12.51
N THR A 411 39.42 -5.38 -13.41
CA THR A 411 38.81 -4.90 -14.66
C THR A 411 37.35 -4.56 -14.38
N VAL A 412 37.00 -3.27 -14.52
CA VAL A 412 35.65 -2.77 -14.21
C VAL A 412 34.87 -2.57 -15.50
N ILE A 413 33.74 -3.26 -15.63
CA ILE A 413 32.75 -3.05 -16.71
C ILE A 413 31.53 -2.37 -16.07
N ARG A 414 31.29 -1.09 -16.39
CA ARG A 414 30.07 -0.41 -15.96
C ARG A 414 28.98 -0.55 -17.02
N VAL A 415 27.80 -0.99 -16.62
CA VAL A 415 26.59 -0.96 -17.43
C VAL A 415 25.93 0.40 -17.23
N ARG A 416 25.96 1.23 -18.27
CA ARG A 416 25.48 2.62 -18.27
C ARG A 416 24.11 2.68 -18.93
N GLU A 417 23.03 2.71 -18.14
CA GLU A 417 21.66 2.75 -18.67
C GLU A 417 21.26 4.17 -19.06
N ASP A 418 21.14 4.45 -20.36
CA ASP A 418 20.87 5.78 -20.93
C ASP A 418 21.81 6.88 -20.38
N LEU A 419 23.06 6.50 -20.09
CA LEU A 419 24.09 7.38 -19.51
C LEU A 419 25.35 7.39 -20.36
N ASP A 420 26.05 8.51 -20.33
CA ASP A 420 27.37 8.61 -20.96
C ASP A 420 28.38 7.66 -20.29
N PRO A 421 29.29 7.06 -21.08
CA PRO A 421 30.37 6.25 -20.55
C PRO A 421 31.36 7.10 -19.74
N VAL A 422 31.88 6.54 -18.65
CA VAL A 422 32.86 7.16 -17.76
C VAL A 422 34.20 6.43 -17.75
N GLY A 423 34.23 5.18 -18.24
CA GLY A 423 35.42 4.35 -18.37
C GLY A 423 35.55 3.70 -19.76
N PRO A 424 36.75 3.19 -20.09
CA PRO A 424 37.04 2.62 -21.42
C PRO A 424 36.37 1.26 -21.65
N HIS A 425 35.87 0.61 -20.60
CA HIS A 425 35.26 -0.72 -20.66
C HIS A 425 33.74 -0.70 -20.52
N ASP A 426 33.15 0.49 -20.39
CA ASP A 426 31.73 0.67 -20.15
C ASP A 426 30.87 0.16 -21.32
N VAL A 427 29.68 -0.31 -20.97
CA VAL A 427 28.68 -0.79 -21.91
C VAL A 427 27.44 0.09 -21.75
N VAL A 428 27.11 0.86 -22.79
CA VAL A 428 25.92 1.71 -22.80
C VAL A 428 24.71 0.90 -23.26
N VAL A 429 23.63 0.94 -22.49
CA VAL A 429 22.41 0.17 -22.75
C VAL A 429 21.18 1.07 -22.65
N GLY A 430 20.10 0.71 -23.36
CA GLY A 430 18.84 1.45 -23.28
C GLY A 430 17.99 1.03 -22.08
N SER A 431 17.26 1.94 -21.45
CA SER A 431 16.40 1.62 -20.28
C SER A 431 15.29 0.59 -20.53
N GLY A 432 14.93 0.36 -21.80
CA GLY A 432 13.97 -0.66 -22.23
C GLY A 432 14.59 -2.03 -22.58
N TRP A 433 15.90 -2.20 -22.46
CA TRP A 433 16.55 -3.48 -22.76
C TRP A 433 16.19 -4.56 -21.73
N SER A 434 16.02 -5.80 -22.21
CA SER A 434 15.82 -6.95 -21.31
C SER A 434 17.12 -7.33 -20.60
N ALA A 435 17.02 -8.10 -19.53
CA ALA A 435 18.20 -8.54 -18.77
C ALA A 435 19.17 -9.35 -19.65
N TRP A 436 18.63 -10.22 -20.52
CA TRP A 436 19.40 -10.94 -21.54
C TRP A 436 20.18 -10.00 -22.47
N LYS A 437 19.55 -8.96 -23.03
CA LYS A 437 20.27 -8.03 -23.93
C LYS A 437 21.42 -7.31 -23.23
N VAL A 438 21.20 -6.92 -21.98
CA VAL A 438 22.24 -6.30 -21.15
C VAL A 438 23.35 -7.31 -20.84
N ALA A 439 23.01 -8.53 -20.44
CA ALA A 439 23.96 -9.60 -20.14
C ALA A 439 24.79 -9.96 -21.38
N ALA A 440 24.17 -10.10 -22.55
CA ALA A 440 24.83 -10.32 -23.83
C ALA A 440 25.88 -9.24 -24.14
N ALA A 441 25.55 -7.97 -23.90
CA ALA A 441 26.48 -6.86 -24.12
C ALA A 441 27.66 -6.89 -23.12
N VAL A 442 27.41 -7.22 -21.86
CA VAL A 442 28.47 -7.41 -20.85
C VAL A 442 29.36 -8.61 -21.19
N LEU A 443 28.79 -9.76 -21.53
CA LEU A 443 29.52 -10.98 -21.91
C LEU A 443 30.36 -10.78 -23.17
N LEU A 444 29.83 -10.05 -24.17
CA LEU A 444 30.60 -9.63 -25.33
C LEU A 444 31.80 -8.77 -24.90
N ARG A 445 31.62 -7.85 -23.97
CA ARG A 445 32.73 -7.03 -23.47
C ARG A 445 33.76 -7.86 -22.71
N VAL A 446 33.32 -8.81 -21.88
CA VAL A 446 34.19 -9.79 -21.21
C VAL A 446 35.02 -10.60 -22.21
N HIS A 447 34.38 -11.05 -23.31
CA HIS A 447 35.07 -11.78 -24.38
C HIS A 447 36.09 -10.91 -25.13
N GLN A 448 35.72 -9.69 -25.51
CA GLN A 448 36.60 -8.74 -26.21
C GLN A 448 37.83 -8.34 -25.38
N LEU A 449 37.68 -8.30 -24.05
CA LEU A 449 38.79 -8.02 -23.13
C LEU A 449 39.65 -9.26 -22.83
N GLY A 450 39.29 -10.42 -23.38
CA GLY A 450 40.05 -11.66 -23.20
C GLY A 450 40.01 -12.22 -21.78
N LEU A 451 39.03 -11.80 -20.95
CA LEU A 451 38.96 -12.19 -19.54
C LEU A 451 38.49 -13.64 -19.35
N HIS A 452 37.54 -14.09 -20.18
CA HIS A 452 36.98 -15.44 -20.08
C HIS A 452 36.59 -15.98 -21.46
N PRO A 453 36.94 -17.24 -21.80
CA PRO A 453 36.44 -17.87 -23.02
C PRO A 453 34.94 -18.15 -22.87
N LEU A 454 34.15 -17.66 -23.83
CA LEU A 454 32.69 -17.80 -23.84
C LEU A 454 32.24 -18.57 -25.08
N PRO A 455 32.47 -19.91 -25.12
CA PRO A 455 32.00 -20.73 -26.24
C PRO A 455 30.47 -20.65 -26.33
N GLY A 456 29.95 -20.44 -27.54
CA GLY A 456 28.52 -20.29 -27.77
C GLY A 456 27.95 -18.89 -27.53
N LEU A 457 28.78 -17.88 -27.21
CA LEU A 457 28.33 -16.49 -27.05
C LEU A 457 27.58 -15.97 -28.28
N ALA A 458 28.07 -16.23 -29.49
CA ALA A 458 27.40 -15.82 -30.73
C ALA A 458 25.97 -16.40 -30.82
N SER A 459 25.80 -17.68 -30.47
CA SER A 459 24.49 -18.34 -30.43
C SER A 459 23.59 -17.75 -29.34
N TYR A 460 24.14 -17.48 -28.14
CA TYR A 460 23.41 -16.83 -27.05
C TYR A 460 22.96 -15.40 -27.41
N MET A 461 23.76 -14.65 -28.16
CA MET A 461 23.41 -13.30 -28.63
C MET A 461 22.35 -13.30 -29.73
N GLU A 462 22.31 -14.34 -30.56
CA GLU A 462 21.37 -14.45 -31.68
C GLU A 462 20.02 -15.07 -31.27
N HIS A 463 20.07 -16.11 -30.42
CA HIS A 463 18.91 -16.95 -30.09
C HIS A 463 18.55 -16.93 -28.60
N GLY A 464 19.32 -16.25 -27.75
CA GLY A 464 19.06 -16.22 -26.32
C GLY A 464 17.77 -15.49 -25.96
N THR A 465 17.20 -15.88 -24.82
CA THR A 465 16.07 -15.22 -24.15
C THR A 465 16.48 -14.91 -22.72
N ASP A 466 15.61 -14.27 -21.92
CA ASP A 466 15.82 -14.11 -20.46
C ASP A 466 15.73 -15.50 -19.77
N THR A 467 16.74 -16.35 -19.95
CA THR A 467 16.76 -17.76 -19.52
C THR A 467 16.78 -17.88 -18.00
N ALA A 468 17.25 -16.85 -17.28
CA ALA A 468 17.26 -16.79 -15.84
C ALA A 468 16.03 -16.06 -15.25
N ALA A 469 15.02 -15.68 -16.05
CA ALA A 469 13.86 -14.92 -15.57
C ALA A 469 13.12 -15.58 -14.39
N ALA A 470 13.09 -16.92 -14.34
CA ALA A 470 12.53 -17.69 -13.22
C ALA A 470 13.38 -17.58 -11.94
N ASP A 471 14.71 -17.62 -12.07
CA ASP A 471 15.64 -17.44 -10.95
C ASP A 471 15.64 -16.00 -10.44
N VAL A 472 15.54 -15.02 -11.33
CA VAL A 472 15.35 -13.59 -11.00
C VAL A 472 14.07 -13.39 -10.21
N GLU A 473 12.98 -13.99 -10.65
CA GLU A 473 11.70 -13.94 -9.94
C GLU A 473 11.82 -14.56 -8.54
N LYS A 474 12.39 -15.74 -8.42
CA LYS A 474 12.64 -16.42 -7.14
C LYS A 474 13.51 -15.58 -6.18
N ALA A 475 14.55 -14.94 -6.70
CA ALA A 475 15.43 -14.07 -5.91
C ALA A 475 14.72 -12.79 -5.45
N LEU A 476 13.98 -12.13 -6.34
CA LEU A 476 13.20 -10.93 -6.00
C LEU A 476 12.09 -11.20 -4.95
N LEU A 477 11.56 -12.43 -4.91
CA LEU A 477 10.54 -12.84 -3.96
C LEU A 477 11.07 -13.14 -2.55
N GLY A 478 12.39 -13.05 -2.35
CA GLY A 478 13.02 -13.06 -1.02
C GLY A 478 13.66 -14.38 -0.61
N MET A 479 14.14 -15.18 -1.57
CA MET A 479 15.06 -16.28 -1.26
C MET A 479 16.42 -15.77 -0.78
N PRO A 480 17.09 -16.49 0.13
CA PRO A 480 18.22 -15.97 0.91
C PRO A 480 19.46 -15.74 0.02
N TYR A 481 19.67 -14.49 -0.38
CA TYR A 481 20.99 -14.03 -0.82
C TYR A 481 21.70 -13.36 0.36
N GLN A 482 22.74 -14.00 0.91
CA GLN A 482 23.59 -13.42 1.94
C GLN A 482 24.91 -12.95 1.32
N PRO A 483 25.11 -11.63 1.12
CA PRO A 483 26.37 -11.14 0.58
C PRO A 483 27.51 -11.42 1.55
N ARG A 484 28.72 -11.66 1.00
CA ARG A 484 29.94 -11.72 1.81
C ARG A 484 30.03 -10.44 2.66
N ARG A 485 30.28 -10.62 3.96
CA ARG A 485 30.53 -9.49 4.86
C ARG A 485 31.99 -9.06 4.69
N PHE A 486 32.26 -7.76 4.81
CA PHE A 486 33.65 -7.31 4.94
C PHE A 486 34.33 -8.09 6.07
N PRO A 487 35.58 -8.54 5.88
CA PRO A 487 36.34 -9.17 6.94
C PRO A 487 36.31 -8.27 8.17
N LYS A 488 35.87 -8.81 9.32
CA LYS A 488 35.98 -8.08 10.58
C LYS A 488 37.47 -7.97 10.85
N ALA A 489 38.02 -6.75 10.78
CA ALA A 489 39.40 -6.53 11.23
C ALA A 489 39.54 -7.14 12.63
N PRO A 490 40.66 -7.83 12.92
CA PRO A 490 40.91 -8.42 14.22
C PRO A 490 40.61 -7.37 15.29
N LYS A 491 39.76 -7.72 16.24
CA LYS A 491 39.54 -6.85 17.40
C LYS A 491 40.88 -6.75 18.09
N ALA A 492 41.54 -5.60 17.97
CA ALA A 492 42.60 -5.24 18.89
C ALA A 492 42.04 -5.47 20.30
N ALA A 493 42.81 -6.15 21.16
CA ALA A 493 42.42 -6.39 22.54
C ALA A 493 41.93 -5.06 23.13
N ALA A 494 40.77 -5.09 23.77
CA ALA A 494 40.20 -3.88 24.36
C ALA A 494 41.15 -3.41 25.46
N VAL A 495 42.04 -2.48 25.13
CA VAL A 495 42.87 -1.79 26.11
C VAL A 495 41.88 -1.09 27.05
N PRO A 496 41.95 -1.31 28.38
CA PRO A 496 41.12 -0.59 29.33
C PRO A 496 41.30 0.90 29.06
N ARG A 497 40.22 1.58 28.68
CA ARG A 497 40.26 3.01 28.39
C ARG A 497 40.68 3.73 29.67
N GLN A 498 41.89 4.26 29.72
CA GLN A 498 42.29 5.14 30.83
C GLN A 498 41.33 6.32 30.91
N LEU A 499 40.61 6.42 32.03
CA LEU A 499 39.66 7.50 32.26
C LEU A 499 40.43 8.75 32.69
N LYS A 500 40.32 9.82 31.91
CA LYS A 500 40.97 11.11 32.22
C LYS A 500 40.25 11.79 33.39
N ALA A 501 40.98 12.04 34.47
CA ALA A 501 40.50 12.87 35.57
C ALA A 501 40.34 14.33 35.09
N THR A 502 39.22 14.96 35.45
CA THR A 502 39.00 16.39 35.25
C THR A 502 38.70 17.05 36.58
N GLU A 503 39.17 18.28 36.74
CA GLU A 503 38.90 19.08 37.92
C GLU A 503 37.43 19.52 37.98
N PRO A 504 36.88 19.76 39.18
CA PRO A 504 35.59 20.41 39.36
C PRO A 504 35.57 21.79 38.72
N HIS A 505 34.37 22.29 38.39
CA HIS A 505 34.20 23.69 38.02
C HIS A 505 34.72 24.61 39.13
N ALA A 506 35.24 25.80 38.80
CA ALA A 506 35.81 26.73 39.78
C ALA A 506 34.85 27.05 40.94
N ASP A 507 33.56 27.23 40.63
CA ASP A 507 32.51 27.49 41.63
C ASP A 507 32.00 26.24 42.36
N SER A 508 32.64 25.08 42.21
CA SER A 508 32.18 23.82 42.80
C SER A 508 32.60 23.69 44.26
N TRP A 509 31.69 23.24 45.12
CA TRP A 509 31.98 22.94 46.53
C TRP A 509 32.47 21.50 46.74
N LEU A 510 32.75 20.79 45.66
CA LEU A 510 33.08 19.37 45.64
C LEU A 510 34.55 19.21 45.32
N THR A 511 35.30 18.59 46.23
CA THR A 511 36.69 18.21 46.03
C THR A 511 36.75 16.73 45.65
N PRO A 512 37.48 16.32 44.60
CA PRO A 512 37.51 14.93 44.18
C PRO A 512 38.15 14.00 45.23
N VAL A 513 37.60 12.81 45.40
CA VAL A 513 38.12 11.74 46.25
C VAL A 513 38.46 10.55 45.36
N GLY A 514 39.75 10.38 45.07
CA GLY A 514 40.25 9.27 44.23
C GLY A 514 40.11 9.47 42.71
N PRO A 515 40.53 8.46 41.91
CA PRO A 515 40.45 8.48 40.45
C PRO A 515 39.03 8.18 39.93
N PRO A 516 38.68 8.60 38.71
CA PRO A 516 37.40 8.24 38.10
C PRO A 516 37.31 6.76 37.72
N TYR A 517 36.10 6.20 37.81
CA TYR A 517 35.79 4.82 37.47
C TYR A 517 34.64 4.72 36.44
N PRO A 518 34.49 3.59 35.73
CA PRO A 518 33.50 3.46 34.67
C PRO A 518 32.07 3.57 35.20
N ASN A 519 31.19 4.25 34.45
CA ASN A 519 29.77 4.24 34.75
C ASN A 519 29.13 2.93 34.25
N PRO A 520 28.62 2.05 35.14
CA PRO A 520 28.04 0.77 34.73
C PRO A 520 26.75 0.92 33.90
N LYS A 521 26.07 2.07 33.97
CA LYS A 521 24.83 2.35 33.24
C LYS A 521 25.06 3.07 31.90
N LYS A 522 26.25 3.62 31.64
CA LYS A 522 26.55 4.36 30.40
C LYS A 522 27.93 4.03 29.87
N ARG A 523 27.97 3.47 28.65
CA ARG A 523 29.19 3.01 27.94
C ARG A 523 30.29 4.07 27.72
N ALA A 524 29.98 5.36 27.88
CA ALA A 524 30.89 6.48 27.64
C ALA A 524 31.01 7.48 28.82
N GLY A 525 30.49 7.16 30.01
CA GLY A 525 30.55 8.04 31.18
C GLY A 525 31.56 7.57 32.23
N SER A 526 32.25 8.51 32.89
CA SER A 526 33.02 8.26 34.12
C SER A 526 32.28 8.79 35.34
N LEU A 527 32.31 8.00 36.41
CA LEU A 527 31.88 8.39 37.74
C LEU A 527 33.12 8.72 38.59
N ARG A 528 32.95 9.56 39.59
CA ARG A 528 33.99 9.90 40.56
C ARG A 528 33.33 10.26 41.88
N ASP A 529 34.02 9.96 42.97
CA ASP A 529 33.56 10.31 44.31
C ASP A 529 34.09 11.70 44.67
N TYR A 530 33.34 12.45 45.47
CA TYR A 530 33.69 13.81 45.86
C TYR A 530 33.36 14.07 47.33
N GLN A 531 34.13 14.93 47.98
CA GLN A 531 33.85 15.46 49.30
C GLN A 531 33.31 16.88 49.17
N CYS A 532 32.11 17.12 49.69
CA CYS A 532 31.51 18.44 49.77
C CYS A 532 32.18 19.29 50.87
N LYS A 533 32.14 20.63 50.76
CA LYS A 533 32.68 21.55 51.76
C LYS A 533 32.20 21.28 53.20
N CYS A 534 30.96 20.79 53.37
CA CYS A 534 30.40 20.36 54.65
C CYS A 534 30.95 19.02 55.18
N LYS A 535 31.98 18.46 54.52
CA LYS A 535 32.63 17.16 54.79
C LYS A 535 31.81 15.93 54.41
N THR A 536 30.56 16.06 53.96
CA THR A 536 29.79 14.94 53.41
C THR A 536 30.44 14.41 52.13
N VAL A 537 30.67 13.09 52.09
CA VAL A 537 31.16 12.40 50.89
C VAL A 537 29.97 12.01 50.02
N VAL A 538 30.05 12.31 48.72
CA VAL A 538 29.07 11.92 47.72
C VAL A 538 29.75 11.07 46.67
N THR A 539 29.29 9.83 46.56
CA THR A 539 29.86 8.81 45.70
C THR A 539 29.09 8.68 44.39
N GLY A 540 29.75 8.19 43.34
CA GLY A 540 29.09 7.82 42.10
C GLY A 540 28.58 8.99 41.26
N LEU A 541 29.18 10.18 41.39
CA LEU A 541 28.75 11.34 40.61
C LEU A 541 29.36 11.33 39.21
N PRO A 542 28.58 11.69 38.17
CA PRO A 542 29.14 11.90 36.84
C PRO A 542 30.19 13.03 36.85
N GLN A 543 31.44 12.70 36.53
CA GLN A 543 32.56 13.67 36.54
C GLN A 543 32.27 14.88 35.63
N ALA A 544 31.63 14.64 34.48
CA ALA A 544 31.27 15.70 33.52
C ALA A 544 30.27 16.72 34.09
N ASP A 545 29.38 16.31 35.00
CA ASP A 545 28.40 17.21 35.60
C ASP A 545 29.07 18.15 36.61
N VAL A 546 30.02 17.62 37.40
CA VAL A 546 30.80 18.39 38.37
C VAL A 546 31.75 19.37 37.67
N THR A 547 32.42 18.94 36.59
CA THR A 547 33.27 19.83 35.77
C THR A 547 32.46 20.93 35.07
N ARG A 548 31.18 20.70 34.73
CA ARG A 548 30.30 21.70 34.12
C ARG A 548 29.57 22.60 35.12
N GLY A 549 29.85 22.46 36.42
CA GLY A 549 29.27 23.31 37.48
C GLY A 549 27.88 22.87 37.96
N ASN A 550 27.42 21.68 37.58
CA ASN A 550 26.14 21.12 38.04
C ASN A 550 26.34 20.39 39.39
N THR A 551 26.42 21.15 40.47
CA THR A 551 26.82 20.66 41.81
C THR A 551 25.65 20.14 42.65
N LYS A 552 24.78 19.28 42.10
CA LYS A 552 23.60 18.73 42.79
C LYS A 552 23.94 17.61 43.80
N SER A 553 24.89 17.81 44.70
CA SER A 553 25.48 16.65 45.40
C SER A 553 25.97 16.91 46.81
N CYS A 554 25.06 17.38 47.66
CA CYS A 554 25.10 17.30 49.14
C CYS A 554 23.98 18.16 49.76
N GLY A 555 23.28 18.98 48.97
CA GLY A 555 22.22 19.89 49.43
C GLY A 555 22.72 21.28 49.87
N CYS A 556 23.96 21.38 50.35
CA CYS A 556 24.48 22.61 50.97
C CYS A 556 24.45 23.87 50.08
N ARG A 557 24.59 23.73 48.76
CA ARG A 557 24.49 24.88 47.83
C ARG A 557 23.03 25.33 47.61
N GLN A 558 22.06 24.42 47.74
CA GLN A 558 20.64 24.78 47.69
C GLN A 558 20.23 25.57 48.94
N ASP A 559 20.77 25.25 50.11
CA ASP A 559 20.49 25.95 51.36
C ASP A 559 21.06 27.38 51.37
N ALA A 560 22.26 27.61 50.83
CA ALA A 560 22.81 28.95 50.67
C ALA A 560 22.06 29.80 49.61
N SER A 561 21.51 29.18 48.56
CA SER A 561 20.69 29.90 47.57
C SER A 561 19.30 30.32 48.10
N ARG A 562 18.87 29.77 49.23
CA ARG A 562 17.64 30.16 49.96
C ARG A 562 17.88 31.26 51.00
N ALA A 563 19.13 31.63 51.28
CA ALA A 563 19.50 32.64 52.28
C ALA A 563 19.41 34.10 51.77
N PHE A 564 19.12 34.32 50.48
CA PHE A 564 18.76 35.64 49.96
C PHE A 564 17.23 35.79 49.91
N PRO A 565 16.62 36.76 50.61
CA PRO A 565 15.20 37.04 50.47
C PRO A 565 14.91 37.39 49.00
N ARG A 566 14.11 36.58 48.32
CA ARG A 566 13.54 36.99 47.04
C ARG A 566 12.54 38.09 47.33
N GLY A 567 12.93 39.34 47.12
CA GLY A 567 12.03 40.48 47.21
C GLY A 567 10.78 40.23 46.36
N ARG A 568 9.61 40.40 46.96
CA ARG A 568 8.31 40.23 46.29
C ARG A 568 8.26 41.26 45.15
N ALA A 569 8.21 40.81 43.89
CA ALA A 569 8.03 41.72 42.77
C ALA A 569 6.65 42.39 42.91
N ASP A 570 6.61 43.71 42.91
CA ASP A 570 5.37 44.49 42.92
C ASP A 570 4.55 44.11 41.67
N ARG A 571 3.37 43.54 41.93
CA ARG A 571 2.50 42.98 40.90
C ARG A 571 1.88 44.09 40.05
N GLU A 572 1.60 45.24 40.64
CA GLU A 572 1.01 46.39 39.94
C GLU A 572 2.05 47.00 39.01
N LEU A 573 3.26 47.27 39.52
CA LEU A 573 4.38 47.76 38.71
C LEU A 573 4.68 46.83 37.52
N THR A 574 4.69 45.52 37.76
CA THR A 574 4.98 44.53 36.72
C THR A 574 3.88 44.48 35.65
N GLN A 575 2.61 44.65 36.04
CA GLN A 575 1.49 44.71 35.08
C GLN A 575 1.51 46.00 34.27
N ALA A 576 1.79 47.13 34.89
CA ALA A 576 1.88 48.41 34.21
C ALA A 576 3.04 48.43 33.19
N ALA A 577 4.21 47.91 33.56
CA ALA A 577 5.35 47.73 32.65
C ALA A 577 5.02 46.85 31.43
N ARG A 578 4.19 45.81 31.61
CA ARG A 578 3.75 44.94 30.51
C ARG A 578 2.79 45.63 29.55
N GLN A 579 1.87 46.43 30.08
CA GLN A 579 0.95 47.22 29.27
C GLN A 579 1.71 48.27 28.47
N TRP A 580 2.67 48.96 29.11
CA TRP A 580 3.57 49.90 28.45
C TRP A 580 4.37 49.23 27.33
N ALA A 581 5.06 48.13 27.62
CA ALA A 581 5.84 47.38 26.63
C ALA A 581 5.00 46.99 25.40
N ARG A 582 3.75 46.55 25.60
CA ARG A 582 2.83 46.23 24.49
C ARG A 582 2.45 47.46 23.67
N LYS A 583 2.22 48.61 24.31
CA LYS A 583 1.88 49.87 23.63
C LYS A 583 3.06 50.41 22.82
N THR A 584 4.29 50.22 23.29
CA THR A 584 5.52 50.68 22.64
C THR A 584 6.14 49.66 21.67
N GLY A 585 5.48 48.52 21.44
CA GLY A 585 5.93 47.51 20.48
C GLY A 585 7.05 46.58 20.99
N ILE A 586 7.34 46.57 22.29
CA ILE A 586 8.36 45.72 22.91
C ILE A 586 7.79 44.33 23.19
N GLU A 587 8.41 43.30 22.63
CA GLU A 587 7.95 41.92 22.78
C GLU A 587 8.24 41.39 24.20
N VAL A 588 7.18 41.03 24.94
CA VAL A 588 7.28 40.49 26.31
C VAL A 588 6.40 39.24 26.47
N ARG A 589 6.93 38.22 27.16
CA ARG A 589 6.22 36.96 27.43
C ARG A 589 4.94 37.21 28.22
N GLU A 590 3.85 36.50 27.97
CA GLU A 590 2.56 36.75 28.66
C GLU A 590 2.58 36.47 30.18
N ASN A 591 3.32 35.43 30.61
CA ASN A 591 3.35 34.99 32.01
C ASN A 591 4.79 34.88 32.54
N GLY A 592 4.96 35.04 33.87
CA GLY A 592 6.26 34.91 34.56
C GLY A 592 6.92 36.24 34.93
N PRO A 593 8.18 36.23 35.41
CA PRO A 593 8.92 37.46 35.70
C PRO A 593 9.23 38.23 34.42
N LEU A 594 8.99 39.54 34.43
CA LEU A 594 9.32 40.43 33.32
C LEU A 594 10.84 40.60 33.21
N ASP A 595 11.34 40.80 31.99
CA ASP A 595 12.77 41.07 31.77
C ASP A 595 13.22 42.30 32.56
N ALA A 596 14.40 42.22 33.17
CA ALA A 596 14.92 43.25 34.07
C ALA A 596 15.18 44.58 33.33
N ARG A 597 15.64 44.52 32.08
CA ARG A 597 15.88 45.70 31.24
C ARG A 597 14.57 46.41 30.94
N VAL A 598 13.52 45.65 30.59
CA VAL A 598 12.18 46.21 30.32
C VAL A 598 11.59 46.84 31.58
N LEU A 599 11.72 46.18 32.74
CA LEU A 599 11.20 46.70 33.99
C LEU A 599 11.94 47.98 34.44
N ALA A 600 13.27 48.02 34.32
CA ALA A 600 14.07 49.21 34.62
C ALA A 600 13.74 50.38 33.67
N SER A 601 13.55 50.08 32.38
CA SER A 601 13.18 51.09 31.36
C SER A 601 11.81 51.68 31.64
N TYR A 602 10.84 50.85 32.04
CA TYR A 602 9.52 51.33 32.46
C TYR A 602 9.60 52.25 33.68
N GLN A 603 10.47 51.98 34.65
CA GLN A 603 10.61 52.83 35.84
C GLN A 603 11.07 54.25 35.49
N LEU A 604 11.96 54.40 34.51
CA LEU A 604 12.37 55.72 34.01
C LEU A 604 11.25 56.37 33.16
N HIS A 605 10.59 55.62 32.29
CA HIS A 605 9.45 56.13 31.52
C HIS A 605 8.30 56.61 32.43
N ALA A 606 7.99 55.90 33.51
CA ALA A 606 6.88 56.21 34.40
C ALA A 606 7.05 57.55 35.16
N VAL A 607 8.25 58.13 35.13
CA VAL A 607 8.56 59.45 35.71
C VAL A 607 9.06 60.44 34.64
N ASP A 608 8.65 60.25 33.38
CA ASP A 608 8.98 61.10 32.23
C ASP A 608 10.47 61.22 31.88
N MET A 609 11.29 60.24 32.28
CA MET A 609 12.72 60.17 31.97
C MET A 609 13.01 59.34 30.72
N ALA A 610 12.20 59.54 29.67
CA ALA A 610 12.36 58.84 28.40
C ALA A 610 13.67 59.18 27.67
N SER A 611 14.32 60.31 28.00
CA SER A 611 15.62 60.72 27.44
C SER A 611 16.76 59.74 27.73
N PHE A 612 16.63 58.88 28.74
CA PHE A 612 17.60 57.82 29.07
C PHE A 612 17.33 56.51 28.34
N LEU A 613 16.27 56.44 27.52
CA LEU A 613 15.92 55.29 26.71
C LEU A 613 16.45 55.48 25.28
N GLY A 614 16.87 54.39 24.64
CA GLY A 614 17.25 54.39 23.23
C GLY A 614 16.03 54.34 22.30
N ASP A 615 16.29 54.28 20.99
CA ASP A 615 15.26 54.22 19.94
C ASP A 615 14.33 52.99 20.08
N ASP A 616 14.78 51.94 20.79
CA ASP A 616 13.99 50.75 21.12
C ASP A 616 13.08 50.92 22.36
N ASN A 617 12.99 52.13 22.90
CA ASN A 617 12.33 52.47 24.16
C ASN A 617 12.90 51.70 25.37
N LEU A 618 14.12 51.18 25.28
CA LEU A 618 14.81 50.49 26.37
C LEU A 618 16.10 51.20 26.75
N ILE A 619 16.52 51.07 28.01
CA ILE A 619 17.80 51.59 28.47
C ILE A 619 18.93 50.93 27.62
N PRO A 620 19.82 51.70 26.99
CA PRO A 620 20.93 51.14 26.21
C PRO A 620 21.86 50.30 27.09
N GLU A 621 22.22 49.10 26.62
CA GLU A 621 23.09 48.20 27.39
C GLU A 621 24.46 48.81 27.70
N GLY A 622 25.01 49.60 26.78
CA GLY A 622 26.29 50.30 26.96
C GLY A 622 26.27 51.27 28.15
N ALA A 623 25.15 51.96 28.39
CA ALA A 623 25.01 52.90 29.51
C ALA A 623 25.04 52.18 30.86
N VAL A 624 24.37 51.02 30.95
CA VAL A 624 24.35 50.21 32.19
C VAL A 624 25.69 49.54 32.44
N ARG A 625 26.43 49.17 31.38
CA ARG A 625 27.79 48.65 31.50
C ARG A 625 28.76 49.72 31.98
N GLY A 626 28.74 50.91 31.39
CA GLY A 626 29.56 52.02 31.83
C GLY A 626 29.33 52.36 33.30
N TRP A 627 28.07 52.48 33.72
CA TRP A 627 27.72 52.70 35.13
C TRP A 627 28.14 51.54 36.05
N ALA A 628 28.00 50.29 35.60
CA ALA A 628 28.44 49.14 36.38
C ALA A 628 29.96 49.11 36.55
N ASP A 629 30.73 49.53 35.54
CA ASP A 629 32.18 49.65 35.62
C ASP A 629 32.58 50.79 36.57
N ASP A 630 31.91 51.96 36.48
CA ASP A 630 32.16 53.13 37.32
C ASP A 630 31.87 52.86 38.82
N GLU A 631 30.84 52.06 39.12
CA GLU A 631 30.45 51.67 40.48
C GLU A 631 31.08 50.33 40.94
N GLU A 632 32.03 49.79 40.18
CA GLU A 632 32.73 48.52 40.43
C GLU A 632 31.78 47.31 40.67
N ILE A 633 30.64 47.27 39.98
CA ILE A 633 29.62 46.22 40.12
C ILE A 633 30.02 44.97 39.32
N ALA A 634 30.31 43.88 40.02
CA ALA A 634 30.66 42.60 39.41
C ALA A 634 29.56 42.04 38.47
N LEU A 635 29.92 41.80 37.22
CA LEU A 635 29.04 41.20 36.21
C LEU A 635 28.91 39.67 36.37
N GLY A 636 27.82 39.11 35.86
CA GLY A 636 27.60 37.66 35.84
C GLY A 636 28.46 36.93 34.79
N ALA A 637 28.45 35.60 34.84
CA ALA A 637 29.21 34.74 33.93
C ALA A 637 29.04 35.14 32.45
N ARG A 638 30.17 35.17 31.71
CA ARG A 638 30.25 35.65 30.31
C ARG A 638 29.83 37.13 30.13
N GLY A 639 30.03 37.96 31.14
CA GLY A 639 29.75 39.40 31.08
C GLY A 639 28.25 39.74 31.07
N ARG A 640 27.39 38.85 31.59
CA ARG A 640 25.94 39.06 31.61
C ARG A 640 25.56 40.04 32.71
N LEU A 641 24.79 41.08 32.38
CA LEU A 641 24.20 42.00 33.35
C LEU A 641 23.08 41.31 34.15
N PRO A 642 23.23 41.12 35.48
CA PRO A 642 22.19 40.53 36.31
C PRO A 642 21.04 41.52 36.58
N ARG A 643 19.87 40.99 37.00
CA ARG A 643 18.64 41.79 37.22
C ARG A 643 18.84 42.98 38.16
N HIS A 644 19.66 42.83 39.21
CA HIS A 644 19.88 43.92 40.17
C HIS A 644 20.70 45.07 39.56
N THR A 645 21.56 44.82 38.58
CA THR A 645 22.34 45.87 37.92
C THR A 645 21.45 46.76 37.06
N TRP A 646 20.52 46.17 36.28
CA TRP A 646 19.55 46.95 35.50
C TRP A 646 18.66 47.84 36.38
N LEU A 647 18.13 47.28 37.46
CA LEU A 647 17.28 48.03 38.39
C LEU A 647 18.07 49.03 39.24
N GLY A 648 19.32 48.70 39.57
CA GLY A 648 20.24 49.59 40.27
C GLY A 648 20.58 50.83 39.44
N TYR A 649 20.81 50.66 38.13
CA TYR A 649 21.01 51.78 37.21
C TYR A 649 19.78 52.69 37.14
N ALA A 650 18.58 52.13 36.97
CA ALA A 650 17.38 52.96 36.98
C ALA A 650 17.19 53.68 38.33
N ALA A 651 17.47 52.99 39.45
CA ALA A 651 17.41 53.60 40.77
C ALA A 651 18.47 54.70 40.98
N SER A 652 19.67 54.57 40.41
CA SER A 652 20.71 55.60 40.51
C SER A 652 20.33 56.86 39.72
N VAL A 653 19.76 56.70 38.52
CA VAL A 653 19.20 57.81 37.72
C VAL A 653 18.06 58.51 38.50
N LEU A 654 17.14 57.73 39.09
CA LEU A 654 16.06 58.29 39.92
C LEU A 654 16.59 58.99 41.18
N ALA A 655 17.65 58.48 41.81
CA ALA A 655 18.25 59.07 42.98
C ALA A 655 19.04 60.36 42.68
N GLN A 656 19.62 60.48 41.47
CA GLN A 656 20.25 61.72 41.00
C GLN A 656 19.21 62.86 40.87
N LEU A 657 17.98 62.55 40.44
CA LEU A 657 16.87 63.51 40.39
C LEU A 657 16.41 63.99 41.76
N ALA A 658 16.37 63.09 42.76
CA ALA A 658 16.02 63.47 44.14
C ALA A 658 17.07 64.40 44.81
N LYS A 659 18.23 64.60 44.18
CA LYS A 659 19.29 65.51 44.63
C LYS A 659 19.44 66.78 43.78
N ALA A 660 18.65 66.96 42.73
CA ALA A 660 18.62 68.19 41.95
C ALA A 660 17.72 69.21 42.67
N PRO A 661 18.20 70.38 43.12
CA PRO A 661 17.34 71.47 43.58
C PRO A 661 16.56 72.05 42.40
N ASP A 662 15.30 72.46 42.65
CA ASP A 662 14.47 73.22 41.72
C ASP A 662 15.25 74.42 41.16
N GLU A 663 15.53 74.39 39.85
CA GLU A 663 15.65 75.61 39.05
C GLU A 663 14.76 75.44 37.82
N ASP A 664 13.66 76.20 37.83
CA ASP A 664 12.66 76.48 36.78
C ASP A 664 11.51 75.47 36.52
N ALA A 665 10.59 75.35 37.49
CA ALA A 665 9.15 75.68 37.33
C ALA A 665 8.38 75.64 38.66
#